data_AF-A0A6A1QDJ5-F1
#
_entry.id   AF-A0A6A1QDJ5-F1
#
_cell.length_a   1.000
_cell.length_b   1.000
_cell.length_c   1.000
_cell.angle_alpha   90.00
_cell.angle_beta   90.00
_cell.angle_gamma   90.00
#
_symmetry.space_group_name_H-M   'P 1'
#
loop_
_entity.id
_entity.type
_entity.pdbx_description
1 polymer ?
#
loop_
_entity_poly.entity_id
_entity_poly.type
_entity_poly.pdbx_seq_one_letter_code
_entity_poly.pdbx_strand_id
1 'polypeptide(L)'
;MYLHIGEEVDGVDMRAEVGLLSRNIVVMGEMEDECYPYSNHICNFFDFDTFGGHIKFALGFKAAHLEGVELKNMGQQLVGQYPIHFHLAGDVDEKGGYDPPTYVKDLSIHHTFSRCVTVHGSNGLLVKDIVGYNSLGHCFFTEDGPEERNTFEHCLGLLVKSGTLLPSDRDSKMCKMITEDSYPGYIPKPRQDCNAVSTFWMANPNNNLINCAAAGSEETGFWFIFHHVPTGPSAGMYSPGYSEHIPLGKFLNNRAHSNYRAGMIIDNGVKTTQASAKDKRPFLSVISARYSPHQDADPLKPREPAIIKHFTAYKNQDHGAWLRGGDVWLDSCRFADNGIGLTLASGGTFPYDDGSKQEIKNSLFVGESGNVGTEMMDNRIWGPGGLDHSGRTLPIGQNFPIRGIQFYDGPINIQNCTFRKFAALEGRHTSALAFRLNNAWQSCPHNNVTGIAFEDVPITSRVFFGEPGPWFNQLDMDGDKTSVFHDVDGSVSEYPGSYLTKDDNWLVRHPDCINVPDWRGAICSGRYAQMYIQAYKTSNLRMKIIKNDFPSHPLSLEGALTRSTHYQQYQPVVTLRKGYTIHWDQTAPAELTIWLINFNRGDWIRVGLCYPRGTTFSILSDVHNRLLKQTSKTGIFVRTLQMDKVEQSYPGKSHYYWDEDSGLLFLKLKAQNEREKFAFCSVKGCERIKIKALIPKNAGISNCAATAYPKFAEKAVKTKDHFLEVKMESAKQRFFHLLNDFAYIEVDGKKYPSSEDGIQVVVIDGRQGHVLSQASFRTAILQGIPWQLFNYVLAIPDNSIVLMASKGRYISRGPWTRVLEKLGADKGLKLKEKMAFVGFKGSFRPTWVTLDTEDHHAKIFQVVPVPVVRKKKL
;
A
#
# COMPACT_ATOMS: atom_id res chain seq x y z
N MET A 1 -22.87 -18.94 -26.33
CA MET A 1 -21.92 -18.04 -27.02
C MET A 1 -21.36 -17.13 -25.94
N TYR A 2 -20.04 -17.09 -25.76
CA TYR A 2 -19.38 -16.19 -24.79
C TYR A 2 -18.97 -14.92 -25.52
N LEU A 3 -19.27 -13.75 -24.94
CA LEU A 3 -18.88 -12.48 -25.52
C LEU A 3 -17.44 -12.14 -25.10
N HIS A 4 -16.68 -11.61 -26.05
CA HIS A 4 -15.30 -11.22 -25.86
C HIS A 4 -15.09 -9.78 -26.29
N ILE A 5 -14.22 -9.06 -25.57
CA ILE A 5 -13.78 -7.72 -25.98
C ILE A 5 -12.77 -7.86 -27.12
N GLY A 6 -12.97 -7.04 -28.16
CA GLY A 6 -12.13 -7.01 -29.37
C GLY A 6 -11.23 -5.77 -29.49
N GLU A 7 -11.30 -4.83 -28.55
CA GLU A 7 -10.55 -3.58 -28.58
C GLU A 7 -9.93 -3.23 -27.22
N GLU A 8 -8.99 -2.29 -27.21
CA GLU A 8 -8.51 -1.68 -25.98
C GLU A 8 -9.59 -0.77 -25.40
N VAL A 9 -9.92 -0.96 -24.12
CA VAL A 9 -10.99 -0.21 -23.44
C VAL A 9 -10.39 0.53 -22.27
N ASP A 10 -10.68 1.83 -22.17
CA ASP A 10 -10.23 2.68 -21.06
C ASP A 10 -8.70 2.71 -20.86
N GLY A 11 -7.89 2.47 -21.89
CA GLY A 11 -6.43 2.43 -21.79
C GLY A 11 -5.85 1.11 -21.29
N VAL A 12 -6.69 0.06 -21.23
CA VAL A 12 -6.32 -1.30 -20.81
C VAL A 12 -6.68 -2.30 -21.89
N ASP A 13 -5.69 -3.06 -22.34
CA ASP A 13 -5.90 -4.13 -23.31
C ASP A 13 -6.51 -5.35 -22.60
N MET A 14 -7.83 -5.49 -22.77
CA MET A 14 -8.64 -6.60 -22.24
C MET A 14 -9.17 -7.49 -23.35
N ARG A 15 -8.52 -7.47 -24.53
CA ARG A 15 -8.89 -8.35 -25.64
C ARG A 15 -8.70 -9.81 -25.25
N ALA A 16 -9.55 -10.68 -25.80
CA ALA A 16 -9.50 -12.09 -25.47
C ALA A 16 -8.16 -12.75 -25.83
N GLU A 17 -7.70 -13.62 -24.94
CA GLU A 17 -6.60 -14.54 -25.23
C GLU A 17 -7.04 -15.58 -26.27
N VAL A 18 -6.18 -15.84 -27.24
CA VAL A 18 -6.43 -16.83 -28.30
C VAL A 18 -5.25 -17.78 -28.36
N GLY A 19 -5.51 -19.06 -28.03
CA GLY A 19 -4.52 -20.13 -28.08
C GLY A 19 -4.93 -21.22 -29.08
N LEU A 20 -3.98 -21.68 -29.89
CA LEU A 20 -4.17 -22.83 -30.76
C LEU A 20 -3.98 -24.12 -29.95
N LEU A 21 -5.00 -24.97 -29.88
CA LEU A 21 -4.94 -26.23 -29.13
C LEU A 21 -4.53 -27.43 -29.99
N SER A 22 -4.77 -27.40 -31.30
CA SER A 22 -4.49 -28.52 -32.19
C SER A 22 -3.10 -28.43 -32.83
N ARG A 23 -2.40 -29.57 -32.91
CA ARG A 23 -1.13 -29.71 -33.66
C ARG A 23 -1.14 -30.99 -34.50
N ASN A 24 -0.20 -31.09 -35.44
CA ASN A 24 -0.08 -32.26 -36.32
C ASN A 24 0.52 -33.49 -35.61
N ILE A 25 1.30 -33.26 -34.55
CA ILE A 25 1.88 -34.32 -33.72
C ILE A 25 1.11 -34.32 -32.41
N VAL A 26 0.39 -35.41 -32.13
CA VAL A 26 -0.39 -35.59 -30.90
C VAL A 26 0.22 -36.71 -30.07
N VAL A 27 0.55 -36.42 -28.82
CA VAL A 27 0.88 -37.42 -27.81
C VAL A 27 -0.20 -37.36 -26.75
N MET A 28 -0.89 -38.48 -26.54
CA MET A 28 -1.98 -38.54 -25.58
C MET A 28 -2.03 -39.82 -24.76
N GLY A 29 -2.50 -39.70 -23.52
CA GLY A 29 -2.85 -40.84 -22.68
C GLY A 29 -4.16 -41.49 -23.14
N GLU A 30 -4.20 -42.81 -23.10
CA GLU A 30 -5.43 -43.61 -23.21
C GLU A 30 -6.21 -43.53 -21.90
N MET A 31 -7.52 -43.28 -21.97
CA MET A 31 -8.38 -43.00 -20.82
C MET A 31 -9.42 -44.09 -20.63
N GLU A 32 -9.71 -44.39 -19.37
CA GLU A 32 -10.87 -45.18 -18.98
C GLU A 32 -12.17 -44.35 -19.04
N ASP A 33 -13.31 -45.02 -19.17
CA ASP A 33 -14.65 -44.39 -19.22
C ASP A 33 -15.08 -43.79 -17.87
N GLU A 34 -14.54 -44.31 -16.77
CA GLU A 34 -14.81 -43.87 -15.40
C GLU A 34 -13.50 -43.59 -14.66
N CYS A 35 -13.57 -43.05 -13.44
CA CYS A 35 -12.38 -42.82 -12.63
C CYS A 35 -11.57 -44.11 -12.38
N TYR A 36 -10.28 -44.10 -12.76
CA TYR A 36 -9.34 -45.17 -12.44
C TYR A 36 -8.80 -45.01 -11.01
N PRO A 37 -9.05 -45.96 -10.07
CA PRO A 37 -8.75 -45.79 -8.65
C PRO A 37 -7.31 -46.19 -8.28
N TYR A 38 -6.31 -45.53 -8.87
CA TYR A 38 -4.89 -45.84 -8.64
C TYR A 38 -4.29 -45.18 -7.38
N SER A 39 -5.02 -44.30 -6.70
CA SER A 39 -4.61 -43.70 -5.43
C SER A 39 -5.79 -43.44 -4.49
N ASN A 40 -5.49 -43.28 -3.20
CA ASN A 40 -6.53 -43.03 -2.20
C ASN A 40 -7.28 -41.72 -2.50
N HIS A 41 -8.59 -41.75 -2.26
CA HIS A 41 -9.48 -40.59 -2.40
C HIS A 41 -9.64 -40.01 -3.81
N ILE A 42 -8.95 -40.52 -4.83
CA ILE A 42 -8.96 -39.88 -6.14
C ILE A 42 -10.36 -39.83 -6.76
N CYS A 43 -11.07 -40.95 -6.74
CA CYS A 43 -12.45 -41.04 -7.23
C CYS A 43 -13.48 -40.38 -6.29
N ASN A 44 -13.07 -39.86 -5.13
CA ASN A 44 -13.93 -39.02 -4.29
C ASN A 44 -13.96 -37.56 -4.75
N PHE A 45 -12.99 -37.17 -5.58
CA PHE A 45 -12.80 -35.80 -6.06
C PHE A 45 -12.97 -35.67 -7.56
N PHE A 46 -12.62 -36.70 -8.33
CA PHE A 46 -12.74 -36.73 -9.79
C PHE A 46 -13.64 -37.89 -10.21
N ASP A 47 -14.63 -37.59 -11.06
CA ASP A 47 -15.55 -38.56 -11.66
C ASP A 47 -15.08 -39.07 -13.03
N PHE A 48 -13.86 -38.73 -13.42
CA PHE A 48 -13.20 -39.10 -14.67
C PHE A 48 -11.80 -39.67 -14.41
N ASP A 49 -11.25 -40.39 -15.39
CA ASP A 49 -9.90 -40.92 -15.32
C ASP A 49 -8.84 -39.80 -15.28
N THR A 50 -7.87 -39.96 -14.39
CA THR A 50 -6.75 -39.03 -14.20
C THR A 50 -5.40 -39.69 -14.44
N PHE A 51 -5.35 -40.89 -15.02
CA PHE A 51 -4.13 -41.66 -15.25
C PHE A 51 -3.57 -41.44 -16.67
N GLY A 52 -3.09 -40.23 -16.95
CA GLY A 52 -2.51 -39.87 -18.25
C GLY A 52 -1.07 -40.34 -18.49
N GLY A 53 -0.58 -40.12 -19.72
CA GLY A 53 0.82 -40.33 -20.07
C GLY A 53 1.75 -39.25 -19.48
N HIS A 54 3.06 -39.47 -19.44
CA HIS A 54 4.03 -38.50 -18.93
C HIS A 54 5.34 -38.51 -19.72
N ILE A 55 6.06 -37.38 -19.77
CA ILE A 55 7.37 -37.25 -20.40
C ILE A 55 8.36 -36.70 -19.39
N LYS A 56 9.50 -37.38 -19.22
CA LYS A 56 10.55 -37.01 -18.27
C LYS A 56 11.92 -36.93 -18.93
N PHE A 57 12.58 -35.79 -18.77
CA PHE A 57 13.97 -35.57 -19.13
C PHE A 57 14.79 -35.54 -17.83
N ALA A 58 15.62 -36.57 -17.63
CA ALA A 58 16.46 -36.69 -16.44
C ALA A 58 17.93 -36.35 -16.75
N LEU A 59 18.74 -36.21 -15.70
CA LEU A 59 20.18 -35.95 -15.82
C LEU A 59 20.86 -36.83 -16.88
N GLY A 60 21.66 -36.21 -17.75
CA GLY A 60 22.52 -36.90 -18.71
C GLY A 60 21.95 -37.06 -20.11
N PHE A 61 20.77 -36.50 -20.43
CA PHE A 61 20.31 -36.40 -21.82
C PHE A 61 21.31 -35.59 -22.66
N LYS A 62 21.44 -35.91 -23.94
CA LYS A 62 22.40 -35.23 -24.85
C LYS A 62 21.82 -33.99 -25.51
N ALA A 63 20.55 -34.04 -25.88
CA ALA A 63 19.78 -32.92 -26.42
C ALA A 63 18.29 -33.20 -26.16
N ALA A 64 17.53 -32.15 -25.84
CA ALA A 64 16.08 -32.21 -25.70
C ALA A 64 15.45 -30.95 -26.30
N HIS A 65 14.74 -31.13 -27.41
CA HIS A 65 14.11 -30.07 -28.19
C HIS A 65 12.75 -30.56 -28.65
N LEU A 66 11.68 -30.02 -28.05
CA LEU A 66 10.31 -30.40 -28.40
C LEU A 66 9.58 -29.20 -29.00
N GLU A 67 9.06 -29.34 -30.21
CA GLU A 67 8.44 -28.23 -30.95
C GLU A 67 7.18 -28.66 -31.70
N GLY A 68 6.11 -27.87 -31.62
CA GLY A 68 4.91 -28.07 -32.44
C GLY A 68 4.08 -29.32 -32.08
N VAL A 69 4.08 -29.73 -30.80
CA VAL A 69 3.40 -30.94 -30.32
C VAL A 69 2.18 -30.61 -29.48
N GLU A 70 1.09 -31.35 -29.69
CA GLU A 70 -0.10 -31.39 -28.86
C GLU A 70 0.04 -32.50 -27.81
N LEU A 71 -0.11 -32.15 -26.54
CA LEU A 71 -0.12 -33.04 -25.39
C LEU A 71 -1.51 -33.03 -24.78
N LYS A 72 -2.21 -34.17 -24.85
CA LYS A 72 -3.60 -34.31 -24.38
C LYS A 72 -3.75 -35.47 -23.42
N ASN A 73 -4.57 -35.35 -22.36
CA ASN A 73 -4.76 -36.43 -21.39
C ASN A 73 -3.43 -36.92 -20.79
N MET A 74 -2.55 -35.97 -20.45
CA MET A 74 -1.22 -36.22 -19.92
C MET A 74 -1.14 -35.82 -18.44
N GLY A 75 -0.14 -36.30 -17.73
CA GLY A 75 0.03 -36.14 -16.28
C GLY A 75 -0.86 -37.09 -15.47
N GLN A 76 -0.52 -37.25 -14.20
CA GLN A 76 -1.26 -38.07 -13.24
C GLN A 76 -1.29 -37.42 -11.87
N GLN A 77 -2.29 -37.69 -11.04
CA GLN A 77 -2.24 -37.31 -9.61
C GLN A 77 -1.29 -38.24 -8.81
N LEU A 78 -0.11 -38.53 -9.38
CA LEU A 78 1.07 -39.09 -8.74
C LEU A 78 2.26 -38.14 -8.92
N VAL A 79 3.03 -37.91 -7.86
CA VAL A 79 4.20 -37.01 -7.89
C VAL A 79 5.23 -37.51 -8.91
N GLY A 80 5.75 -36.59 -9.73
CA GLY A 80 6.78 -36.86 -10.73
C GLY A 80 6.28 -37.39 -12.08
N GLN A 81 4.96 -37.51 -12.28
CA GLN A 81 4.32 -37.95 -13.53
C GLN A 81 3.57 -36.79 -14.20
N TYR A 82 4.29 -36.00 -15.00
CA TYR A 82 3.78 -34.75 -15.61
C TYR A 82 3.86 -34.79 -17.15
N PRO A 83 3.05 -33.98 -17.88
CA PRO A 83 3.11 -33.92 -19.34
C PRO A 83 4.52 -33.60 -19.85
N ILE A 84 5.19 -32.63 -19.22
CA ILE A 84 6.61 -32.32 -19.43
C ILE A 84 7.27 -32.16 -18.07
N HIS A 85 8.32 -32.94 -17.80
CA HIS A 85 9.08 -32.92 -16.55
C HIS A 85 10.59 -32.90 -16.83
N PHE A 86 11.24 -31.77 -16.58
CA PHE A 86 12.70 -31.70 -16.49
C PHE A 86 13.11 -31.98 -15.05
N HIS A 87 13.67 -33.16 -14.80
CA HIS A 87 13.92 -33.71 -13.47
C HIS A 87 15.41 -33.78 -13.16
N LEU A 88 15.88 -32.89 -12.28
CA LEU A 88 17.24 -32.81 -11.80
C LEU A 88 18.29 -32.75 -12.94
N ALA A 89 17.97 -32.03 -14.01
CA ALA A 89 18.83 -31.97 -15.19
C ALA A 89 20.03 -31.00 -15.04
N GLY A 90 20.07 -30.20 -13.97
CA GLY A 90 21.10 -29.21 -13.75
C GLY A 90 20.95 -28.00 -14.69
N ASP A 91 22.07 -27.38 -15.08
CA ASP A 91 22.07 -26.30 -16.07
C ASP A 91 21.82 -26.92 -17.46
N VAL A 92 20.76 -26.49 -18.17
CA VAL A 92 20.35 -27.02 -19.49
C VAL A 92 20.47 -26.00 -20.63
N ASP A 93 21.16 -24.88 -20.36
CA ASP A 93 21.55 -23.80 -21.26
C ASP A 93 23.04 -23.90 -21.68
N GLU A 94 23.57 -22.85 -22.28
CA GLU A 94 25.00 -22.75 -22.66
C GLU A 94 25.94 -22.97 -21.46
N LYS A 95 25.52 -22.56 -20.25
CA LYS A 95 26.30 -22.77 -19.02
C LYS A 95 26.40 -24.26 -18.68
N GLY A 96 25.38 -25.03 -19.01
CA GLY A 96 25.36 -26.49 -18.94
C GLY A 96 26.10 -27.20 -20.09
N GLY A 97 26.58 -26.46 -21.09
CA GLY A 97 27.22 -27.00 -22.28
C GLY A 97 26.25 -27.46 -23.38
N TYR A 98 24.99 -27.02 -23.36
CA TYR A 98 24.01 -27.32 -24.39
C TYR A 98 24.02 -26.27 -25.50
N ASP A 99 24.30 -26.70 -26.73
CA ASP A 99 24.24 -25.87 -27.94
C ASP A 99 23.55 -26.63 -29.09
N PRO A 100 22.33 -26.23 -29.49
CA PRO A 100 21.56 -25.13 -28.92
C PRO A 100 21.05 -25.45 -27.50
N PRO A 101 20.74 -24.43 -26.68
CA PRO A 101 20.10 -24.62 -25.38
C PRO A 101 18.85 -25.51 -25.44
N THR A 102 18.56 -26.21 -24.36
CA THR A 102 17.38 -27.08 -24.23
C THR A 102 16.10 -26.24 -24.27
N TYR A 103 15.09 -26.70 -25.02
CA TYR A 103 13.81 -25.98 -25.10
C TYR A 103 12.59 -26.88 -25.27
N VAL A 104 11.45 -26.33 -24.83
CA VAL A 104 10.11 -26.75 -25.23
C VAL A 104 9.38 -25.56 -25.84
N LYS A 105 8.91 -25.69 -27.08
CA LYS A 105 8.42 -24.56 -27.89
C LYS A 105 7.15 -24.91 -28.66
N ASP A 106 6.26 -23.94 -28.90
CA ASP A 106 5.08 -24.09 -29.76
C ASP A 106 4.19 -25.29 -29.36
N LEU A 107 4.05 -25.54 -28.06
CA LEU A 107 3.29 -26.68 -27.54
C LEU A 107 1.85 -26.30 -27.20
N SER A 108 0.95 -27.26 -27.40
CA SER A 108 -0.44 -27.18 -26.95
C SER A 108 -0.67 -28.28 -25.91
N ILE A 109 -0.72 -27.92 -24.64
CA ILE A 109 -0.80 -28.85 -23.51
C ILE A 109 -2.18 -28.68 -22.87
N HIS A 110 -3.08 -29.66 -23.03
CA HIS A 110 -4.46 -29.46 -22.59
C HIS A 110 -5.17 -30.72 -22.10
N HIS A 111 -6.17 -30.53 -21.22
CA HIS A 111 -6.84 -31.63 -20.51
C HIS A 111 -5.83 -32.51 -19.79
N THR A 112 -5.01 -31.90 -18.92
CA THR A 112 -3.95 -32.61 -18.21
C THR A 112 -4.31 -32.86 -16.76
N PHE A 113 -3.89 -34.01 -16.24
CA PHE A 113 -4.22 -34.47 -14.90
C PHE A 113 -3.13 -34.27 -13.88
N SER A 114 -1.98 -33.71 -14.26
CA SER A 114 -1.17 -32.92 -13.35
C SER A 114 -0.11 -32.13 -14.10
N ARG A 115 -0.22 -30.81 -13.95
CA ARG A 115 0.67 -29.76 -14.46
C ARG A 115 0.71 -29.64 -15.99
N CYS A 116 1.41 -28.61 -16.47
CA CYS A 116 1.73 -28.38 -17.87
C CYS A 116 3.22 -28.64 -18.11
N VAL A 117 4.09 -27.75 -17.60
CA VAL A 117 5.55 -27.88 -17.66
C VAL A 117 6.10 -27.79 -16.25
N THR A 118 6.80 -28.84 -15.83
CA THR A 118 7.50 -28.92 -14.55
C THR A 118 9.00 -28.80 -14.75
N VAL A 119 9.59 -27.82 -14.08
CA VAL A 119 11.03 -27.63 -13.96
C VAL A 119 11.44 -27.99 -12.54
N HIS A 120 12.22 -29.04 -12.38
CA HIS A 120 12.60 -29.58 -11.09
C HIS A 120 14.12 -29.75 -11.04
N GLY A 121 14.81 -29.04 -10.14
CA GLY A 121 16.27 -29.01 -10.03
C GLY A 121 16.99 -28.77 -11.36
N SER A 122 16.38 -27.97 -12.24
CA SER A 122 16.85 -27.69 -13.60
C SER A 122 16.83 -26.17 -13.85
N ASN A 123 17.83 -25.66 -14.56
CA ASN A 123 18.10 -24.23 -14.72
C ASN A 123 18.35 -23.87 -16.18
N GLY A 124 18.00 -22.65 -16.58
CA GLY A 124 18.27 -22.17 -17.94
C GLY A 124 17.38 -22.77 -19.04
N LEU A 125 16.28 -23.44 -18.69
CA LEU A 125 15.34 -23.99 -19.68
C LEU A 125 14.61 -22.87 -20.42
N LEU A 126 14.49 -22.99 -21.74
CA LEU A 126 13.60 -22.15 -22.55
C LEU A 126 12.22 -22.82 -22.70
N VAL A 127 11.19 -22.17 -22.17
CA VAL A 127 9.78 -22.57 -22.24
C VAL A 127 9.04 -21.48 -23.03
N LYS A 128 8.67 -21.76 -24.28
CA LYS A 128 8.27 -20.70 -25.21
C LYS A 128 7.02 -21.03 -26.04
N ASP A 129 6.15 -20.05 -26.28
CA ASP A 129 4.99 -20.18 -27.17
C ASP A 129 4.08 -21.39 -26.77
N ILE A 130 3.87 -21.60 -25.47
CA ILE A 130 3.10 -22.74 -24.94
C ILE A 130 1.70 -22.30 -24.53
N VAL A 131 0.69 -23.04 -25.00
CA VAL A 131 -0.69 -22.95 -24.50
C VAL A 131 -0.94 -24.10 -23.52
N GLY A 132 -1.17 -23.77 -22.25
CA GLY A 132 -1.70 -24.66 -21.23
C GLY A 132 -3.20 -24.43 -21.05
N TYR A 133 -4.04 -25.46 -21.22
CA TYR A 133 -5.50 -25.32 -21.08
C TYR A 133 -6.14 -26.48 -20.30
N ASN A 134 -6.97 -26.17 -19.30
CA ASN A 134 -7.71 -27.18 -18.51
C ASN A 134 -6.75 -28.20 -17.87
N SER A 135 -5.90 -27.72 -16.95
CA SER A 135 -4.91 -28.52 -16.23
C SER A 135 -5.26 -28.66 -14.75
N LEU A 136 -5.04 -29.83 -14.15
CA LEU A 136 -5.09 -30.02 -12.70
C LEU A 136 -3.74 -29.68 -12.05
N GLY A 137 -3.78 -29.04 -10.88
CA GLY A 137 -2.61 -28.55 -10.15
C GLY A 137 -1.93 -27.34 -10.83
N HIS A 138 -0.83 -26.84 -10.27
CA HIS A 138 -0.06 -25.75 -10.89
C HIS A 138 0.37 -26.08 -12.33
N CYS A 139 0.18 -25.16 -13.29
CA CYS A 139 0.45 -25.42 -14.72
C CYS A 139 1.95 -25.29 -15.08
N PHE A 140 2.52 -24.08 -15.03
CA PHE A 140 3.96 -23.84 -15.16
C PHE A 140 4.58 -23.82 -13.76
N PHE A 141 5.38 -24.82 -13.43
CA PHE A 141 5.75 -25.13 -12.06
C PHE A 141 7.25 -25.33 -11.91
N THR A 142 7.88 -24.55 -11.03
CA THR A 142 9.23 -24.84 -10.51
C THR A 142 9.10 -25.48 -9.13
N GLU A 143 9.79 -26.59 -8.88
CA GLU A 143 9.38 -27.51 -7.81
C GLU A 143 10.04 -27.26 -6.44
N ASP A 144 11.37 -27.24 -6.36
CA ASP A 144 12.07 -27.36 -5.08
C ASP A 144 12.76 -26.08 -4.59
N GLY A 145 12.77 -25.03 -5.41
CA GLY A 145 13.35 -23.74 -5.09
C GLY A 145 14.70 -23.40 -5.73
N PRO A 146 15.59 -24.32 -6.16
CA PRO A 146 16.85 -23.91 -6.79
C PRO A 146 16.73 -23.63 -8.28
N GLU A 147 15.55 -23.82 -8.89
CA GLU A 147 15.35 -23.62 -10.32
C GLU A 147 15.45 -22.15 -10.70
N GLU A 148 16.53 -21.75 -11.37
CA GLU A 148 16.82 -20.37 -11.74
C GLU A 148 17.19 -20.24 -13.23
N ARG A 149 17.18 -18.99 -13.72
CA ARG A 149 17.50 -18.59 -15.11
C ARG A 149 16.61 -19.23 -16.17
N ASN A 150 15.55 -19.93 -15.79
CA ASN A 150 14.56 -20.45 -16.75
C ASN A 150 13.80 -19.28 -17.36
N THR A 151 13.46 -19.40 -18.64
CA THR A 151 12.75 -18.37 -19.38
C THR A 151 11.42 -18.90 -19.88
N PHE A 152 10.35 -18.36 -19.33
CA PHE A 152 8.98 -18.52 -19.80
C PHE A 152 8.65 -17.32 -20.69
N GLU A 153 8.54 -17.56 -22.00
CA GLU A 153 8.30 -16.52 -23.00
C GLU A 153 7.00 -16.83 -23.77
N HIS A 154 6.06 -15.89 -23.74
CA HIS A 154 4.81 -15.99 -24.49
C HIS A 154 4.02 -17.28 -24.18
N CYS A 155 3.99 -17.65 -22.90
CA CYS A 155 3.20 -18.76 -22.40
C CYS A 155 1.79 -18.30 -21.98
N LEU A 156 0.77 -19.00 -22.45
CA LEU A 156 -0.64 -18.77 -22.12
C LEU A 156 -1.15 -19.93 -21.27
N GLY A 157 -1.57 -19.66 -20.02
CA GLY A 157 -2.26 -20.64 -19.19
C GLY A 157 -3.71 -20.26 -18.96
N LEU A 158 -4.62 -21.21 -19.21
CA LEU A 158 -6.07 -21.04 -19.17
C LEU A 158 -6.73 -22.15 -18.37
N LEU A 159 -7.67 -21.81 -17.49
CA LEU A 159 -8.49 -22.77 -16.73
C LEU A 159 -7.62 -23.75 -15.91
N VAL A 160 -6.92 -23.24 -14.92
CA VAL A 160 -6.06 -24.04 -14.04
C VAL A 160 -6.83 -24.39 -12.77
N LYS A 161 -7.06 -25.70 -12.56
CA LYS A 161 -7.92 -26.26 -11.52
C LYS A 161 -7.12 -26.95 -10.44
N SER A 162 -7.70 -27.06 -9.25
CA SER A 162 -7.08 -27.69 -8.09
C SER A 162 -6.76 -29.17 -8.32
N GLY A 163 -5.71 -29.65 -7.66
CA GLY A 163 -5.24 -31.05 -7.70
C GLY A 163 -4.95 -31.58 -6.29
N THR A 164 -4.62 -32.87 -6.19
CA THR A 164 -4.43 -33.56 -4.90
C THR A 164 -2.95 -33.69 -4.50
N LEU A 165 -2.01 -33.52 -5.45
CA LEU A 165 -0.58 -33.75 -5.30
C LEU A 165 0.05 -33.03 -4.10
N LEU A 166 0.10 -31.69 -4.12
CA LEU A 166 0.68 -30.89 -3.04
C LEU A 166 -0.42 -30.24 -2.20
N PRO A 167 -0.16 -29.93 -0.91
CA PRO A 167 -1.11 -29.10 -0.14
C PRO A 167 -1.49 -27.80 -0.87
N SER A 168 -0.55 -27.17 -1.57
CA SER A 168 -0.78 -25.96 -2.37
C SER A 168 -1.71 -26.17 -3.57
N ASP A 169 -1.72 -27.37 -4.18
CA ASP A 169 -2.60 -27.71 -5.30
C ASP A 169 -4.07 -27.86 -4.86
N ARG A 170 -4.32 -28.15 -3.57
CA ARG A 170 -5.62 -28.59 -3.06
C ARG A 170 -6.62 -27.45 -2.88
N ASP A 171 -7.86 -27.74 -3.27
CA ASP A 171 -9.02 -26.94 -2.90
C ASP A 171 -9.38 -27.11 -1.42
N SER A 172 -10.44 -26.44 -0.98
CA SER A 172 -10.89 -26.50 0.41
C SER A 172 -11.48 -27.85 0.84
N LYS A 173 -12.01 -28.67 -0.07
CA LYS A 173 -12.53 -30.00 0.25
C LYS A 173 -11.37 -30.99 0.38
N MET A 174 -10.48 -31.01 -0.60
CA MET A 174 -9.27 -31.83 -0.64
C MET A 174 -8.35 -31.52 0.56
N CYS A 175 -8.13 -30.24 0.88
CA CYS A 175 -7.31 -29.83 2.03
C CYS A 175 -7.85 -30.35 3.38
N LYS A 176 -9.18 -30.51 3.50
CA LYS A 176 -9.82 -31.03 4.73
C LYS A 176 -9.80 -32.55 4.81
N MET A 177 -9.86 -33.24 3.68
CA MET A 177 -9.98 -34.69 3.62
C MET A 177 -8.61 -35.39 3.53
N ILE A 178 -7.66 -34.82 2.79
CA ILE A 178 -6.32 -35.39 2.59
C ILE A 178 -5.39 -34.89 3.71
N THR A 179 -5.22 -35.71 4.75
CA THR A 179 -4.52 -35.36 6.00
C THR A 179 -3.50 -36.41 6.46
N GLU A 180 -3.22 -37.41 5.63
CA GLU A 180 -2.36 -38.55 5.94
C GLU A 180 -0.93 -38.15 6.30
N ASP A 181 -0.41 -37.08 5.67
CA ASP A 181 0.94 -36.53 5.94
C ASP A 181 0.99 -35.52 7.09
N SER A 182 -0.11 -35.38 7.84
CA SER A 182 -0.20 -34.42 8.95
C SER A 182 0.09 -35.07 10.30
N TYR A 183 0.48 -34.25 11.28
CA TYR A 183 0.68 -34.73 12.64
C TYR A 183 -0.68 -34.90 13.37
N PRO A 184 -0.87 -35.91 14.23
CA PRO A 184 -2.12 -36.13 14.95
C PRO A 184 -2.75 -34.88 15.59
N GLY A 185 -4.05 -34.69 15.30
CA GLY A 185 -4.82 -33.52 15.74
C GLY A 185 -4.50 -32.23 14.99
N TYR A 186 -4.05 -32.33 13.73
CA TYR A 186 -4.04 -31.23 12.77
C TYR A 186 -5.48 -30.80 12.44
N ILE A 187 -5.70 -29.49 12.36
CA ILE A 187 -6.98 -28.90 11.94
C ILE A 187 -6.69 -28.07 10.68
N PRO A 188 -7.10 -28.52 9.49
CA PRO A 188 -6.83 -27.84 8.24
C PRO A 188 -7.41 -26.42 8.18
N LYS A 189 -6.62 -25.48 7.70
CA LYS A 189 -7.06 -24.11 7.38
C LYS A 189 -6.83 -23.84 5.90
N PRO A 190 -7.79 -24.18 5.01
CA PRO A 190 -7.55 -24.21 3.58
C PRO A 190 -6.90 -22.95 2.99
N ARG A 191 -7.43 -21.77 3.32
CA ARG A 191 -6.91 -20.47 2.81
C ARG A 191 -5.46 -20.19 3.22
N GLN A 192 -4.99 -20.78 4.32
CA GLN A 192 -3.65 -20.56 4.90
C GLN A 192 -2.67 -21.69 4.59
N ASP A 193 -3.14 -22.93 4.53
CA ASP A 193 -2.29 -24.12 4.41
C ASP A 193 -2.27 -24.70 2.99
N CYS A 194 -3.31 -24.42 2.19
CA CYS A 194 -3.59 -24.96 0.85
C CYS A 194 -4.05 -23.81 -0.09
N ASN A 195 -5.05 -24.03 -0.96
CA ASN A 195 -5.72 -23.00 -1.77
C ASN A 195 -4.72 -22.04 -2.45
N ALA A 196 -3.77 -22.65 -3.17
CA ALA A 196 -2.69 -21.91 -3.80
C ALA A 196 -2.40 -22.33 -5.25
N VAL A 197 -3.30 -23.10 -5.87
CA VAL A 197 -3.16 -23.52 -7.27
C VAL A 197 -2.89 -22.30 -8.16
N SER A 198 -1.93 -22.41 -9.06
CA SER A 198 -1.40 -21.25 -9.76
C SER A 198 -1.09 -21.58 -11.20
N THR A 199 -1.32 -20.62 -12.10
CA THR A 199 -0.91 -20.78 -13.49
C THR A 199 0.61 -20.83 -13.60
N PHE A 200 1.28 -19.88 -12.93
CA PHE A 200 2.74 -19.85 -12.80
C PHE A 200 3.08 -19.93 -11.31
N TRP A 201 3.64 -21.06 -10.89
CA TRP A 201 4.13 -21.29 -9.53
C TRP A 201 5.66 -21.26 -9.54
N MET A 202 6.21 -20.13 -9.10
CA MET A 202 7.63 -19.84 -9.16
C MET A 202 8.23 -19.91 -7.74
N ALA A 203 8.85 -21.05 -7.43
CA ALA A 203 9.52 -21.37 -6.17
C ALA A 203 10.83 -20.56 -5.96
N ASN A 204 11.35 -20.01 -7.05
CA ASN A 204 12.50 -19.10 -7.07
C ASN A 204 12.17 -17.88 -7.93
N PRO A 205 12.35 -16.65 -7.42
CA PRO A 205 12.06 -15.44 -8.18
C PRO A 205 13.07 -15.19 -9.31
N ASN A 206 14.25 -15.84 -9.33
CA ASN A 206 15.26 -15.67 -10.37
C ASN A 206 14.91 -16.43 -11.67
N ASN A 207 13.71 -16.23 -12.20
CA ASN A 207 13.27 -16.77 -13.49
C ASN A 207 12.66 -15.64 -14.34
N ASN A 208 12.78 -15.75 -15.66
CA ASN A 208 12.26 -14.76 -16.59
C ASN A 208 10.85 -15.13 -17.02
N LEU A 209 9.88 -14.23 -16.84
CA LEU A 209 8.50 -14.36 -17.31
C LEU A 209 8.20 -13.15 -18.21
N ILE A 210 8.04 -13.41 -19.50
CA ILE A 210 7.97 -12.36 -20.53
C ILE A 210 6.80 -12.64 -21.46
N ASN A 211 5.91 -11.67 -21.66
CA ASN A 211 4.74 -11.79 -22.55
C ASN A 211 3.79 -12.96 -22.17
N CYS A 212 3.80 -13.42 -20.93
CA CYS A 212 2.96 -14.53 -20.48
C CYS A 212 1.57 -14.04 -20.06
N ALA A 213 0.56 -14.88 -20.28
CA ALA A 213 -0.81 -14.63 -19.88
C ALA A 213 -1.32 -15.76 -18.96
N ALA A 214 -1.96 -15.38 -17.84
CA ALA A 214 -2.55 -16.29 -16.88
C ALA A 214 -4.04 -15.96 -16.69
N ALA A 215 -4.94 -16.84 -17.12
CA ALA A 215 -6.36 -16.58 -16.97
C ALA A 215 -7.19 -17.76 -16.47
N GLY A 216 -8.14 -17.46 -15.58
CA GLY A 216 -9.08 -18.45 -15.08
C GLY A 216 -8.46 -19.50 -14.16
N SER A 217 -7.42 -19.15 -13.38
CA SER A 217 -6.98 -20.02 -12.29
C SER A 217 -7.98 -19.98 -11.14
N GLU A 218 -8.25 -21.16 -10.57
CA GLU A 218 -9.07 -21.30 -9.35
C GLU A 218 -8.47 -20.58 -8.13
N GLU A 219 -7.20 -20.15 -8.17
CA GLU A 219 -6.64 -19.25 -7.16
C GLU A 219 -5.82 -18.12 -7.80
N THR A 220 -4.58 -18.36 -8.26
CA THR A 220 -3.65 -17.26 -8.62
C THR A 220 -3.10 -17.37 -10.04
N GLY A 221 -2.94 -16.24 -10.72
CA GLY A 221 -2.25 -16.18 -12.01
C GLY A 221 -0.75 -16.48 -11.85
N PHE A 222 0.00 -15.52 -11.31
CA PHE A 222 1.43 -15.63 -11.01
C PHE A 222 1.68 -15.65 -9.51
N TRP A 223 2.28 -16.71 -8.98
CA TRP A 223 2.69 -16.77 -7.58
C TRP A 223 4.18 -17.02 -7.45
N PHE A 224 4.90 -16.02 -6.94
CA PHE A 224 6.27 -16.17 -6.46
C PHE A 224 6.25 -16.54 -4.99
N ILE A 225 6.64 -17.78 -4.69
CA ILE A 225 6.55 -18.38 -3.37
C ILE A 225 7.91 -18.92 -2.95
N PHE A 226 8.33 -18.61 -1.72
CA PHE A 226 9.73 -18.82 -1.34
C PHE A 226 9.97 -20.15 -0.62
N HIS A 227 11.02 -20.84 -1.04
CA HIS A 227 11.55 -22.00 -0.35
C HIS A 227 12.70 -21.51 0.54
N HIS A 228 12.51 -21.52 1.86
CA HIS A 228 13.55 -21.03 2.77
C HIS A 228 14.86 -21.83 2.64
N VAL A 229 14.72 -23.13 2.38
CA VAL A 229 15.78 -24.05 1.98
C VAL A 229 15.23 -24.88 0.82
N PRO A 230 16.08 -25.43 -0.07
CA PRO A 230 15.60 -26.31 -1.11
C PRO A 230 14.90 -27.51 -0.51
N THR A 231 13.84 -27.97 -1.16
CA THR A 231 13.06 -29.14 -0.71
C THR A 231 13.42 -30.38 -1.53
N GLY A 232 12.77 -31.50 -1.20
CA GLY A 232 12.78 -32.69 -2.03
C GLY A 232 14.19 -33.21 -2.37
N PRO A 233 14.37 -33.80 -3.57
CA PRO A 233 15.68 -34.22 -4.07
C PRO A 233 16.71 -33.10 -4.23
N SER A 234 16.29 -31.84 -4.20
CA SER A 234 17.19 -30.69 -4.33
C SER A 234 17.74 -30.17 -2.99
N ALA A 235 17.41 -30.83 -1.88
CA ALA A 235 17.84 -30.44 -0.54
C ALA A 235 19.36 -30.19 -0.46
N GLY A 236 19.74 -29.01 0.06
CA GLY A 236 21.14 -28.62 0.25
C GLY A 236 21.79 -27.86 -0.91
N MET A 237 21.09 -27.60 -2.02
CA MET A 237 21.63 -26.84 -3.16
C MET A 237 21.91 -25.34 -2.89
N TYR A 238 21.26 -24.73 -1.89
CA TYR A 238 21.59 -23.37 -1.43
C TYR A 238 21.42 -23.20 0.08
N SER A 239 21.98 -22.11 0.61
CA SER A 239 21.89 -21.74 2.03
C SER A 239 20.53 -21.14 2.42
N PRO A 240 20.08 -21.31 3.67
CA PRO A 240 18.79 -20.78 4.10
C PRO A 240 18.59 -19.29 3.81
N GLY A 241 17.42 -18.91 3.27
CA GLY A 241 17.07 -17.53 2.93
C GLY A 241 17.39 -17.12 1.49
N TYR A 242 18.03 -17.98 0.70
CA TYR A 242 18.48 -17.62 -0.65
C TYR A 242 17.33 -17.17 -1.57
N SER A 243 16.23 -17.92 -1.65
CA SER A 243 15.11 -17.59 -2.54
C SER A 243 14.36 -16.32 -2.11
N GLU A 244 14.33 -16.02 -0.81
CA GLU A 244 13.76 -14.79 -0.25
C GLU A 244 14.59 -13.54 -0.58
N HIS A 245 15.87 -13.70 -0.92
CA HIS A 245 16.81 -12.60 -1.11
C HIS A 245 17.37 -12.50 -2.53
N ILE A 246 17.23 -13.52 -3.36
CA ILE A 246 17.74 -13.47 -4.73
C ILE A 246 16.92 -12.47 -5.58
N PRO A 247 17.58 -11.63 -6.41
CA PRO A 247 16.86 -10.69 -7.28
C PRO A 247 15.94 -11.40 -8.27
N LEU A 248 14.79 -10.77 -8.53
CA LEU A 248 13.79 -11.23 -9.48
C LEU A 248 14.41 -11.26 -10.89
N GLY A 249 14.11 -12.31 -11.65
CA GLY A 249 14.38 -12.33 -13.08
C GLY A 249 13.54 -11.28 -13.83
N LYS A 250 13.59 -11.31 -15.17
CA LYS A 250 12.79 -10.36 -15.97
C LYS A 250 11.30 -10.66 -15.80
N PHE A 251 10.52 -9.69 -15.32
CA PHE A 251 9.05 -9.73 -15.37
C PHE A 251 8.52 -8.59 -16.25
N LEU A 252 8.13 -8.91 -17.48
CA LEU A 252 7.83 -7.91 -18.49
C LEU A 252 6.59 -8.28 -19.32
N ASN A 253 5.66 -7.32 -19.42
CA ASN A 253 4.51 -7.38 -20.32
C ASN A 253 3.62 -8.63 -20.11
N ASN A 254 3.50 -9.07 -18.86
CA ASN A 254 2.64 -10.18 -18.48
C ASN A 254 1.22 -9.71 -18.20
N ARG A 255 0.25 -10.61 -18.34
CA ARG A 255 -1.17 -10.35 -18.12
C ARG A 255 -1.80 -11.39 -17.21
N ALA A 256 -2.64 -10.98 -16.27
CA ALA A 256 -3.38 -11.90 -15.41
C ALA A 256 -4.85 -11.49 -15.23
N HIS A 257 -5.79 -12.37 -15.57
CA HIS A 257 -7.20 -12.02 -15.44
C HIS A 257 -8.13 -13.19 -15.09
N SER A 258 -9.33 -12.88 -14.61
CA SER A 258 -10.34 -13.90 -14.28
C SER A 258 -9.89 -14.92 -13.22
N ASN A 259 -8.90 -14.59 -12.38
CA ASN A 259 -8.42 -15.46 -11.30
C ASN A 259 -9.21 -15.20 -10.01
N TYR A 260 -9.42 -16.25 -9.21
CA TYR A 260 -10.23 -16.17 -7.98
C TYR A 260 -9.58 -15.31 -6.88
N ARG A 261 -8.30 -15.54 -6.59
CA ARG A 261 -7.58 -14.87 -5.49
C ARG A 261 -6.75 -13.69 -5.96
N ALA A 262 -5.92 -13.88 -6.98
CA ALA A 262 -5.07 -12.79 -7.43
C ALA A 262 -4.57 -12.95 -8.87
N GLY A 263 -4.36 -11.83 -9.55
CA GLY A 263 -3.56 -11.83 -10.77
C GLY A 263 -2.09 -12.17 -10.48
N MET A 264 -1.53 -11.58 -9.42
CA MET A 264 -0.15 -11.84 -8.97
C MET A 264 -0.01 -11.82 -7.45
N ILE A 265 0.80 -12.73 -6.91
CA ILE A 265 1.23 -12.76 -5.51
C ILE A 265 2.76 -12.85 -5.44
N ILE A 266 3.37 -11.94 -4.67
CA ILE A 266 4.75 -12.06 -4.18
C ILE A 266 4.65 -12.02 -2.65
N ASP A 267 4.45 -13.19 -2.06
CA ASP A 267 4.31 -13.40 -0.63
C ASP A 267 4.35 -14.92 -0.38
N ASN A 268 4.42 -15.30 0.89
CA ASN A 268 4.38 -16.67 1.36
C ASN A 268 5.63 -17.50 1.00
N GLY A 269 5.75 -18.60 1.72
CA GLY A 269 6.69 -19.66 1.41
C GLY A 269 6.03 -21.01 1.61
N VAL A 270 6.82 -22.08 1.50
CA VAL A 270 6.34 -23.44 1.81
C VAL A 270 6.99 -23.98 3.08
N LYS A 271 6.28 -24.85 3.80
CA LYS A 271 6.82 -25.56 4.96
C LYS A 271 7.88 -26.55 4.52
N THR A 272 9.13 -26.30 4.89
CA THR A 272 10.30 -27.14 4.56
C THR A 272 10.69 -28.15 5.65
N THR A 273 9.84 -28.33 6.67
CA THR A 273 10.06 -29.31 7.75
C THR A 273 8.94 -30.34 7.78
N GLN A 274 9.25 -31.55 8.24
CA GLN A 274 8.24 -32.60 8.41
C GLN A 274 7.19 -32.22 9.45
N ALA A 275 5.99 -32.81 9.37
CA ALA A 275 4.93 -32.58 10.35
C ALA A 275 5.38 -33.04 11.75
N SER A 276 5.08 -32.24 12.78
CA SER A 276 5.52 -32.50 14.16
C SER A 276 4.51 -31.99 15.18
N ALA A 277 4.72 -32.33 16.46
CA ALA A 277 3.89 -31.81 17.55
C ALA A 277 3.88 -30.26 17.62
N LYS A 278 4.98 -29.61 17.21
CA LYS A 278 5.13 -28.14 17.22
C LYS A 278 4.43 -27.48 16.03
N ASP A 279 4.50 -28.10 14.86
CA ASP A 279 3.81 -27.66 13.65
C ASP A 279 3.21 -28.87 12.94
N LYS A 280 1.90 -29.02 13.12
CA LYS A 280 1.17 -30.22 12.72
C LYS A 280 0.85 -30.28 11.22
N ARG A 281 1.05 -29.16 10.51
CA ARG A 281 0.72 -29.04 9.10
C ARG A 281 1.59 -29.99 8.25
N PRO A 282 1.05 -30.50 7.13
CA PRO A 282 1.82 -31.27 6.16
C PRO A 282 3.09 -30.56 5.67
N PHE A 283 4.05 -31.34 5.17
CA PHE A 283 5.20 -30.81 4.42
C PHE A 283 4.69 -30.08 3.15
N LEU A 284 5.35 -28.98 2.75
CA LEU A 284 4.96 -28.10 1.64
C LEU A 284 3.60 -27.38 1.78
N SER A 285 2.97 -27.39 2.95
CA SER A 285 1.87 -26.45 3.23
C SER A 285 2.35 -25.01 3.12
N VAL A 286 1.46 -24.11 2.68
CA VAL A 286 1.75 -22.69 2.58
C VAL A 286 2.05 -22.11 3.97
N ILE A 287 3.09 -21.29 4.06
CA ILE A 287 3.52 -20.58 5.27
C ILE A 287 3.78 -19.10 4.96
N SER A 288 4.09 -18.33 6.01
CA SER A 288 4.54 -16.95 5.84
C SER A 288 6.02 -16.92 5.47
N ALA A 289 6.37 -16.19 4.40
CA ALA A 289 7.74 -15.76 4.10
C ALA A 289 7.68 -14.32 3.56
N ARG A 290 8.82 -13.65 3.42
CA ARG A 290 8.89 -12.25 3.01
C ARG A 290 10.01 -12.09 1.99
N TYR A 291 9.71 -11.42 0.90
CA TYR A 291 10.70 -11.14 -0.13
C TYR A 291 11.52 -9.92 0.23
N SER A 292 12.82 -9.94 0.01
CA SER A 292 13.71 -8.78 0.24
C SER A 292 14.95 -8.93 -0.61
N PRO A 293 14.90 -8.53 -1.90
CA PRO A 293 15.96 -8.82 -2.85
C PRO A 293 17.23 -8.00 -2.60
N HIS A 294 18.36 -8.68 -2.61
CA HIS A 294 19.69 -8.12 -2.37
C HIS A 294 20.69 -8.76 -3.33
N GLN A 295 21.78 -8.03 -3.59
CA GLN A 295 22.90 -8.55 -4.37
C GLN A 295 23.39 -9.90 -3.82
N ASP A 296 23.58 -10.88 -4.70
CA ASP A 296 24.02 -12.25 -4.37
C ASP A 296 23.15 -12.99 -3.33
N ALA A 297 21.88 -12.57 -3.18
CA ALA A 297 20.98 -13.06 -2.13
C ALA A 297 21.52 -12.88 -0.69
N ASP A 298 22.38 -11.88 -0.47
CA ASP A 298 22.96 -11.58 0.84
C ASP A 298 22.32 -10.31 1.44
N PRO A 299 21.54 -10.42 2.53
CA PRO A 299 20.90 -9.27 3.16
C PRO A 299 21.89 -8.26 3.78
N LEU A 300 23.19 -8.57 3.86
CA LEU A 300 24.24 -7.62 4.28
C LEU A 300 24.76 -6.75 3.12
N LYS A 301 24.46 -7.12 1.87
CA LYS A 301 24.84 -6.36 0.68
C LYS A 301 23.76 -5.32 0.32
N PRO A 302 23.97 -4.47 -0.69
CA PRO A 302 22.93 -3.53 -1.12
C PRO A 302 21.65 -4.24 -1.60
N ARG A 303 20.51 -3.59 -1.38
CA ARG A 303 19.22 -3.99 -1.96
C ARG A 303 19.26 -3.90 -3.49
N GLU A 304 18.66 -4.88 -4.16
CA GLU A 304 18.47 -4.90 -5.61
C GLU A 304 16.97 -5.00 -5.90
N PRO A 305 16.30 -3.88 -6.24
CA PRO A 305 14.84 -3.87 -6.37
C PRO A 305 14.33 -4.87 -7.40
N ALA A 306 13.26 -5.59 -7.04
CA ALA A 306 12.53 -6.41 -7.99
C ALA A 306 11.62 -5.54 -8.87
N ILE A 307 11.82 -5.61 -10.18
CA ILE A 307 11.18 -4.69 -11.13
C ILE A 307 10.10 -5.40 -11.94
N ILE A 308 8.87 -4.91 -11.82
CA ILE A 308 7.68 -5.43 -12.51
C ILE A 308 7.25 -4.36 -13.53
N LYS A 309 7.33 -4.68 -14.83
CA LYS A 309 7.03 -3.72 -15.91
C LYS A 309 5.89 -4.17 -16.79
N HIS A 310 5.01 -3.22 -17.13
CA HIS A 310 3.90 -3.44 -18.06
C HIS A 310 2.97 -4.59 -17.65
N PHE A 311 2.83 -4.85 -16.35
CA PHE A 311 1.90 -5.86 -15.88
C PHE A 311 0.47 -5.37 -16.04
N THR A 312 -0.40 -6.20 -16.62
CA THR A 312 -1.82 -5.90 -16.80
C THR A 312 -2.66 -6.91 -16.03
N ALA A 313 -3.42 -6.46 -15.04
CA ALA A 313 -4.30 -7.32 -14.25
C ALA A 313 -5.74 -6.85 -14.31
N TYR A 314 -6.67 -7.70 -14.71
CA TYR A 314 -8.09 -7.31 -14.73
C TYR A 314 -9.05 -8.42 -14.37
N LYS A 315 -10.24 -8.05 -13.90
CA LYS A 315 -11.32 -9.00 -13.55
C LYS A 315 -10.86 -10.15 -12.63
N ASN A 316 -9.84 -9.92 -11.80
CA ASN A 316 -9.49 -10.85 -10.73
C ASN A 316 -10.44 -10.57 -9.55
N GLN A 317 -10.99 -11.62 -8.97
CA GLN A 317 -12.08 -11.50 -8.01
C GLN A 317 -11.63 -10.76 -6.74
N ASP A 318 -10.50 -11.16 -6.13
CA ASP A 318 -9.97 -10.47 -4.95
C ASP A 318 -8.90 -9.41 -5.30
N HIS A 319 -7.71 -9.81 -5.77
CA HIS A 319 -6.61 -8.87 -6.04
C HIS A 319 -6.16 -8.83 -7.51
N GLY A 320 -5.86 -7.64 -8.04
CA GLY A 320 -5.02 -7.52 -9.25
C GLY A 320 -3.59 -7.96 -8.94
N ALA A 321 -3.01 -7.39 -7.87
CA ALA A 321 -1.75 -7.88 -7.30
C ALA A 321 -1.67 -7.69 -5.77
N TRP A 322 -1.02 -8.64 -5.11
CA TRP A 322 -0.63 -8.58 -3.70
C TRP A 322 0.88 -8.79 -3.57
N LEU A 323 1.59 -7.78 -3.07
CA LEU A 323 3.04 -7.84 -2.96
C LEU A 323 3.47 -7.53 -1.53
N ARG A 324 4.29 -8.41 -0.96
CA ARG A 324 4.76 -8.28 0.41
C ARG A 324 6.26 -8.50 0.54
N GLY A 325 6.95 -7.51 1.12
CA GLY A 325 8.39 -7.62 1.30
C GLY A 325 9.13 -6.30 1.44
N GLY A 326 10.36 -6.28 0.94
CA GLY A 326 11.24 -5.13 0.77
C GLY A 326 11.03 -4.44 -0.59
N ASP A 327 12.12 -4.17 -1.31
CA ASP A 327 12.08 -3.39 -2.56
C ASP A 327 11.43 -4.14 -3.73
N VAL A 328 10.13 -3.90 -3.94
CA VAL A 328 9.35 -4.38 -5.09
C VAL A 328 8.70 -3.19 -5.78
N TRP A 329 9.09 -2.93 -7.03
CA TRP A 329 8.73 -1.72 -7.76
C TRP A 329 7.96 -2.06 -9.05
N LEU A 330 6.79 -1.44 -9.20
CA LEU A 330 5.96 -1.55 -10.38
C LEU A 330 6.07 -0.28 -11.23
N ASP A 331 6.17 -0.45 -12.54
CA ASP A 331 6.22 0.66 -13.50
C ASP A 331 5.35 0.37 -14.71
N SER A 332 4.52 1.37 -15.07
CA SER A 332 3.70 1.35 -16.27
C SER A 332 2.72 0.16 -16.33
N CYS A 333 2.17 -0.20 -15.16
CA CYS A 333 1.21 -1.28 -14.97
C CYS A 333 -0.24 -0.80 -15.13
N ARG A 334 -1.15 -1.74 -15.38
CA ARG A 334 -2.57 -1.47 -15.60
C ARG A 334 -3.43 -2.41 -14.76
N PHE A 335 -4.38 -1.84 -14.03
CA PHE A 335 -5.32 -2.58 -13.18
C PHE A 335 -6.75 -2.18 -13.53
N ALA A 336 -7.60 -3.13 -13.93
CA ALA A 336 -9.00 -2.83 -14.28
C ALA A 336 -9.99 -3.84 -13.68
N ASP A 337 -11.14 -3.40 -13.17
CA ASP A 337 -12.22 -4.30 -12.73
C ASP A 337 -11.81 -5.39 -11.72
N ASN A 338 -10.76 -5.15 -10.92
CA ASN A 338 -10.37 -6.07 -9.84
C ASN A 338 -11.12 -5.68 -8.57
N GLY A 339 -11.33 -6.61 -7.63
CA GLY A 339 -11.84 -6.26 -6.30
C GLY A 339 -10.94 -5.22 -5.63
N ILE A 340 -9.65 -5.50 -5.62
CA ILE A 340 -8.59 -4.60 -5.16
C ILE A 340 -7.53 -4.56 -6.26
N GLY A 341 -7.29 -3.41 -6.88
CA GLY A 341 -6.28 -3.28 -7.94
C GLY A 341 -4.89 -3.70 -7.47
N LEU A 342 -4.38 -3.03 -6.43
CA LEU A 342 -3.06 -3.31 -5.88
C LEU A 342 -3.04 -3.22 -4.34
N THR A 343 -2.43 -4.21 -3.69
CA THR A 343 -2.04 -4.15 -2.29
C THR A 343 -0.53 -4.24 -2.15
N LEU A 344 0.06 -3.23 -1.51
CA LEU A 344 1.46 -3.17 -1.16
C LEU A 344 1.58 -3.33 0.37
N ALA A 345 2.29 -4.36 0.80
CA ALA A 345 2.50 -4.73 2.19
C ALA A 345 4.01 -4.81 2.52
N SER A 346 4.41 -4.29 3.67
CA SER A 346 5.78 -4.40 4.15
C SER A 346 6.11 -5.82 4.64
N GLY A 347 7.39 -6.07 4.90
CA GLY A 347 7.87 -7.32 5.49
C GLY A 347 7.27 -7.67 6.87
N GLY A 348 6.62 -6.74 7.58
CA GLY A 348 6.22 -6.95 8.97
C GLY A 348 5.65 -5.68 9.62
N THR A 349 5.03 -5.79 10.80
CA THR A 349 4.65 -4.60 11.61
C THR A 349 5.87 -3.69 11.89
N PHE A 350 7.06 -4.27 11.88
CA PHE A 350 8.32 -3.55 11.81
C PHE A 350 9.20 -4.24 10.76
N PRO A 351 9.32 -3.68 9.53
CA PRO A 351 9.92 -4.37 8.38
C PRO A 351 11.33 -4.91 8.69
N TYR A 352 11.62 -6.18 8.38
CA TYR A 352 12.94 -6.77 8.66
C TYR A 352 14.07 -6.18 7.81
N ASP A 353 13.77 -5.86 6.55
CA ASP A 353 14.65 -5.16 5.63
C ASP A 353 14.46 -3.65 5.77
N ASP A 354 15.12 -3.07 6.78
CA ASP A 354 15.00 -1.64 7.09
C ASP A 354 15.56 -0.75 5.97
N GLY A 355 14.79 0.27 5.59
CA GLY A 355 15.13 1.17 4.48
C GLY A 355 14.50 0.78 3.15
N SER A 356 13.92 -0.42 3.04
CA SER A 356 13.15 -0.83 1.88
C SER A 356 11.84 -0.05 1.73
N LYS A 357 11.33 -0.01 0.50
CA LYS A 357 10.00 0.55 0.16
C LYS A 357 9.35 -0.27 -0.94
N GLN A 358 8.04 -0.25 -0.96
CA GLN A 358 7.30 -0.71 -2.14
C GLN A 358 6.83 0.49 -2.96
N GLU A 359 6.88 0.35 -4.28
CA GLU A 359 6.68 1.48 -5.18
C GLU A 359 5.81 1.11 -6.37
N ILE A 360 4.95 2.04 -6.80
CA ILE A 360 4.29 2.00 -8.09
C ILE A 360 4.38 3.35 -8.81
N LYS A 361 4.69 3.29 -10.10
CA LYS A 361 4.87 4.47 -10.96
C LYS A 361 4.13 4.38 -12.29
N ASN A 362 3.74 5.53 -12.83
CA ASN A 362 3.26 5.70 -14.21
C ASN A 362 2.13 4.74 -14.60
N SER A 363 1.28 4.37 -13.65
CA SER A 363 0.34 3.25 -13.78
C SER A 363 -1.11 3.73 -13.86
N LEU A 364 -1.97 2.90 -14.46
CA LEU A 364 -3.39 3.17 -14.67
C LEU A 364 -4.25 2.22 -13.83
N PHE A 365 -5.24 2.79 -13.17
CA PHE A 365 -6.27 2.07 -12.41
C PHE A 365 -7.64 2.43 -12.96
N VAL A 366 -8.42 1.43 -13.36
CA VAL A 366 -9.79 1.60 -13.85
C VAL A 366 -10.72 0.85 -12.90
N GLY A 367 -11.60 1.56 -12.19
CA GLY A 367 -12.51 0.95 -11.23
C GLY A 367 -13.54 0.09 -11.93
N GLU A 368 -14.28 0.71 -12.85
CA GLU A 368 -15.37 0.10 -13.60
C GLU A 368 -15.20 0.42 -15.09
N SER A 369 -14.48 -0.45 -15.80
CA SER A 369 -14.20 -0.28 -17.23
C SER A 369 -15.46 -0.47 -18.09
N GLY A 370 -15.38 -0.08 -19.36
CA GLY A 370 -16.40 -0.40 -20.39
C GLY A 370 -16.55 -1.90 -20.70
N ASN A 371 -15.64 -2.76 -20.23
CA ASN A 371 -15.82 -4.21 -20.29
C ASN A 371 -16.79 -4.66 -19.20
N VAL A 372 -18.09 -4.52 -19.46
CA VAL A 372 -19.15 -4.85 -18.49
C VAL A 372 -19.28 -6.36 -18.20
N GLY A 373 -18.70 -7.23 -19.04
CA GLY A 373 -18.84 -8.67 -18.93
C GLY A 373 -20.14 -9.20 -19.54
N THR A 374 -20.56 -10.40 -19.14
CA THR A 374 -21.77 -11.06 -19.65
C THR A 374 -22.61 -11.56 -18.48
N GLU A 375 -23.91 -11.30 -18.52
CA GLU A 375 -24.85 -11.80 -17.51
C GLU A 375 -24.99 -13.32 -17.65
N MET A 376 -24.82 -14.03 -16.54
CA MET A 376 -24.87 -15.48 -16.46
C MET A 376 -26.09 -15.91 -15.62
N MET A 377 -26.62 -17.12 -15.87
CA MET A 377 -27.81 -17.63 -15.17
C MET A 377 -27.64 -17.71 -13.64
N ASP A 378 -26.42 -17.89 -13.15
CA ASP A 378 -26.15 -18.00 -11.71
C ASP A 378 -26.19 -16.66 -10.96
N ASN A 379 -26.11 -15.52 -11.68
CA ASN A 379 -26.29 -14.12 -11.25
C ASN A 379 -25.66 -13.72 -9.90
N ARG A 380 -24.67 -14.47 -9.38
CA ARG A 380 -24.08 -14.23 -8.04
C ARG A 380 -23.19 -13.00 -7.99
N ILE A 381 -22.57 -12.69 -9.12
CA ILE A 381 -21.57 -11.62 -9.25
C ILE A 381 -21.99 -10.56 -10.27
N TRP A 382 -23.23 -10.55 -10.72
CA TRP A 382 -23.74 -9.50 -11.60
C TRP A 382 -24.62 -8.52 -10.82
N GLY A 383 -24.53 -7.24 -11.16
CA GLY A 383 -25.19 -6.18 -10.42
C GLY A 383 -24.96 -4.78 -11.01
N PRO A 384 -25.56 -3.75 -10.40
CA PRO A 384 -25.45 -2.38 -10.89
C PRO A 384 -24.02 -1.86 -10.71
N GLY A 385 -23.51 -1.20 -11.76
CA GLY A 385 -22.26 -0.45 -11.76
C GLY A 385 -22.40 0.87 -12.51
N GLY A 386 -21.38 1.72 -12.38
CA GLY A 386 -21.37 3.07 -12.93
C GLY A 386 -22.43 3.98 -12.29
N LEU A 387 -22.30 5.28 -12.54
CA LEU A 387 -23.34 6.26 -12.15
C LEU A 387 -24.66 6.08 -12.92
N ASP A 388 -24.64 5.30 -14.00
CA ASP A 388 -25.82 4.96 -14.80
C ASP A 388 -26.59 3.74 -14.28
N HIS A 389 -26.08 3.08 -13.23
CA HIS A 389 -26.65 1.87 -12.64
C HIS A 389 -26.83 0.71 -13.63
N SER A 390 -26.01 0.68 -14.69
CA SER A 390 -26.02 -0.39 -15.69
C SER A 390 -25.55 -1.72 -15.11
N GLY A 391 -26.07 -2.83 -15.63
CA GLY A 391 -25.67 -4.17 -15.21
C GLY A 391 -24.24 -4.51 -15.66
N ARG A 392 -23.43 -5.02 -14.75
CA ARG A 392 -22.07 -5.52 -15.03
C ARG A 392 -21.68 -6.69 -14.15
N THR A 393 -20.63 -7.40 -14.55
CA THR A 393 -19.89 -8.33 -13.68
C THR A 393 -19.10 -7.54 -12.63
N LEU A 394 -19.26 -7.92 -11.37
CA LEU A 394 -18.58 -7.40 -10.20
C LEU A 394 -17.58 -8.45 -9.66
N PRO A 395 -16.45 -8.05 -9.04
CA PRO A 395 -15.39 -9.00 -8.70
C PRO A 395 -15.81 -10.06 -7.67
N ILE A 396 -16.35 -9.64 -6.52
CA ILE A 396 -16.74 -10.53 -5.40
C ILE A 396 -18.24 -10.58 -5.22
N GLY A 397 -18.91 -9.44 -5.30
CA GLY A 397 -20.34 -9.32 -5.06
C GLY A 397 -20.79 -7.86 -5.01
N GLN A 398 -22.10 -7.67 -4.89
CA GLN A 398 -22.75 -6.36 -5.07
C GLN A 398 -22.41 -5.30 -4.03
N ASN A 399 -21.90 -5.68 -2.87
CA ASN A 399 -21.56 -4.75 -1.78
C ASN A 399 -20.07 -4.73 -1.44
N PHE A 400 -19.23 -5.43 -2.22
CA PHE A 400 -17.79 -5.48 -1.93
C PHE A 400 -17.16 -4.08 -2.14
N PRO A 401 -16.41 -3.56 -1.16
CA PRO A 401 -15.76 -2.26 -1.28
C PRO A 401 -14.58 -2.32 -2.25
N ILE A 402 -14.79 -1.88 -3.50
CA ILE A 402 -13.79 -1.87 -4.57
C ILE A 402 -12.73 -0.80 -4.28
N ARG A 403 -11.46 -1.16 -4.49
CA ARG A 403 -10.32 -0.28 -4.22
C ARG A 403 -9.32 -0.30 -5.38
N GLY A 404 -8.90 0.87 -5.86
CA GLY A 404 -7.79 0.97 -6.81
C GLY A 404 -6.49 0.55 -6.15
N ILE A 405 -6.01 1.35 -5.19
CA ILE A 405 -4.89 1.01 -4.32
C ILE A 405 -5.36 0.87 -2.88
N GLN A 406 -4.87 -0.18 -2.22
CA GLN A 406 -5.08 -0.45 -0.81
C GLN A 406 -3.80 -0.20 -0.01
N PHE A 407 -3.80 0.84 0.82
CA PHE A 407 -2.76 1.08 1.82
C PHE A 407 -2.83 0.04 2.94
N TYR A 408 -1.66 -0.41 3.35
CA TYR A 408 -1.48 -1.30 4.48
C TYR A 408 -0.30 -0.83 5.35
N ASP A 409 0.60 -1.72 5.75
CA ASP A 409 1.60 -1.50 6.80
C ASP A 409 2.79 -0.60 6.40
N GLY A 410 3.16 -0.54 5.12
CA GLY A 410 4.10 0.44 4.56
C GLY A 410 5.57 0.33 5.02
N PRO A 411 6.49 1.09 4.39
CA PRO A 411 6.24 2.31 3.63
C PRO A 411 5.95 2.05 2.14
N ILE A 412 4.95 2.75 1.61
CA ILE A 412 4.50 2.67 0.21
C ILE A 412 4.78 4.00 -0.50
N ASN A 413 5.19 3.97 -1.77
CA ASN A 413 5.33 5.15 -2.61
C ASN A 413 4.49 5.00 -3.90
N ILE A 414 3.55 5.91 -4.12
CA ILE A 414 2.65 5.93 -5.29
C ILE A 414 2.94 7.22 -6.06
N GLN A 415 3.31 7.09 -7.34
CA GLN A 415 3.73 8.24 -8.14
C GLN A 415 3.18 8.21 -9.57
N ASN A 416 2.70 9.35 -10.06
CA ASN A 416 2.27 9.52 -11.46
C ASN A 416 1.21 8.48 -11.89
N CYS A 417 0.26 8.15 -11.02
CA CYS A 417 -0.79 7.18 -11.32
C CYS A 417 -2.10 7.88 -11.69
N THR A 418 -2.83 7.30 -12.64
CA THR A 418 -4.16 7.78 -13.04
C THR A 418 -5.23 6.82 -12.55
N PHE A 419 -6.27 7.35 -11.92
CA PHE A 419 -7.46 6.60 -11.50
C PHE A 419 -8.66 7.03 -12.34
N ARG A 420 -9.32 6.06 -12.96
CA ARG A 420 -10.44 6.27 -13.86
C ARG A 420 -11.68 5.51 -13.41
N LYS A 421 -12.87 6.12 -13.54
CA LYS A 421 -14.18 5.47 -13.35
C LYS A 421 -14.30 4.71 -12.01
N PHE A 422 -13.99 5.40 -10.92
CA PHE A 422 -14.32 4.95 -9.56
C PHE A 422 -15.52 5.75 -9.09
N ALA A 423 -16.67 5.09 -8.92
CA ALA A 423 -17.89 5.72 -8.44
C ALA A 423 -18.57 4.83 -7.39
N ALA A 424 -18.74 5.36 -6.18
CA ALA A 424 -19.49 4.70 -5.13
C ALA A 424 -20.99 4.75 -5.43
N LEU A 425 -21.68 3.65 -5.16
CA LEU A 425 -23.14 3.52 -5.27
C LEU A 425 -23.74 3.29 -3.89
N GLU A 426 -25.05 3.48 -3.77
CA GLU A 426 -25.77 3.15 -2.54
C GLU A 426 -25.54 1.67 -2.18
N GLY A 427 -24.89 1.42 -1.03
CA GLY A 427 -24.55 0.08 -0.56
C GLY A 427 -23.27 -0.55 -1.15
N ARG A 428 -22.57 0.12 -2.09
CA ARG A 428 -21.26 -0.33 -2.60
C ARG A 428 -20.24 0.80 -2.69
N HIS A 429 -19.22 0.69 -1.84
CA HIS A 429 -18.08 1.60 -1.89
C HIS A 429 -17.16 1.27 -3.05
N THR A 430 -16.76 2.30 -3.78
CA THR A 430 -15.75 2.20 -4.84
C THR A 430 -14.83 3.40 -4.68
N SER A 431 -13.54 3.15 -4.52
CA SER A 431 -12.57 4.21 -4.21
C SER A 431 -11.23 4.00 -4.92
N ALA A 432 -10.62 5.11 -5.36
CA ALA A 432 -9.30 5.10 -5.97
C ALA A 432 -8.22 4.73 -4.94
N LEU A 433 -8.24 5.38 -3.77
CA LEU A 433 -7.32 5.16 -2.67
C LEU A 433 -8.08 4.76 -1.40
N ALA A 434 -7.69 3.66 -0.75
CA ALA A 434 -8.32 3.22 0.49
C ALA A 434 -7.38 2.36 1.33
N PHE A 435 -7.84 1.89 2.49
CA PHE A 435 -7.05 1.09 3.42
C PHE A 435 -7.50 -0.37 3.44
N ARG A 436 -6.61 -1.25 3.91
CA ARG A 436 -6.93 -2.67 4.11
C ARG A 436 -8.09 -2.83 5.09
N LEU A 437 -9.03 -3.71 4.74
CA LEU A 437 -10.12 -4.09 5.63
C LEU A 437 -9.59 -4.78 6.90
N ASN A 438 -10.21 -4.51 8.05
CA ASN A 438 -9.96 -5.23 9.29
C ASN A 438 -8.46 -5.24 9.62
N ASN A 439 -7.88 -4.04 9.67
CA ASN A 439 -6.46 -3.87 9.72
C ASN A 439 -5.95 -3.89 11.17
N ALA A 440 -5.45 -5.04 11.62
CA ALA A 440 -4.77 -5.16 12.91
C ALA A 440 -3.32 -4.64 12.91
N TRP A 441 -2.81 -4.18 11.76
CA TRP A 441 -1.42 -3.78 11.56
C TRP A 441 -1.35 -2.27 11.35
N GLN A 442 -0.34 -1.64 11.91
CA GLN A 442 -0.17 -0.20 11.89
C GLN A 442 -0.13 0.40 10.49
N SER A 443 -0.50 1.66 10.35
CA SER A 443 -0.22 2.45 9.15
C SER A 443 1.14 3.15 9.25
N CYS A 444 1.78 3.46 8.13
CA CYS A 444 3.06 4.16 8.08
C CYS A 444 2.87 5.62 7.66
N PRO A 445 3.36 6.63 8.41
CA PRO A 445 3.29 8.03 8.01
C PRO A 445 4.14 8.36 6.77
N HIS A 446 4.96 7.41 6.28
CA HIS A 446 5.73 7.55 5.05
C HIS A 446 5.10 6.81 3.85
N ASN A 447 3.82 6.43 3.96
CA ASN A 447 3.01 6.10 2.79
C ASN A 447 2.80 7.38 1.97
N ASN A 448 3.59 7.56 0.91
CA ASN A 448 3.63 8.80 0.12
C ASN A 448 2.86 8.66 -1.19
N VAL A 449 2.19 9.74 -1.56
CA VAL A 449 1.43 9.87 -2.80
C VAL A 449 1.86 11.15 -3.53
N THR A 450 2.05 11.09 -4.84
CA THR A 450 2.49 12.23 -5.67
C THR A 450 2.00 12.06 -7.12
N GLY A 451 1.62 13.15 -7.78
CA GLY A 451 1.28 13.14 -9.21
C GLY A 451 0.05 12.30 -9.56
N ILE A 452 -0.96 12.26 -8.68
CA ILE A 452 -2.20 11.52 -8.94
C ILE A 452 -3.13 12.29 -9.87
N ALA A 453 -3.70 11.60 -10.85
CA ALA A 453 -4.75 12.11 -11.71
C ALA A 453 -6.05 11.33 -11.50
N PHE A 454 -7.18 12.03 -11.57
CA PHE A 454 -8.52 11.47 -11.43
C PHE A 454 -9.34 11.80 -12.70
N GLU A 455 -9.90 10.77 -13.32
CA GLU A 455 -10.72 10.89 -14.53
C GLU A 455 -12.06 10.17 -14.29
N ASP A 456 -13.17 10.92 -14.31
CA ASP A 456 -14.50 10.37 -13.95
C ASP A 456 -14.52 9.72 -12.55
N VAL A 457 -13.83 10.34 -11.59
CA VAL A 457 -13.83 9.94 -10.17
C VAL A 457 -14.42 11.07 -9.33
N PRO A 458 -15.67 10.94 -8.84
CA PRO A 458 -16.26 11.89 -7.91
C PRO A 458 -15.40 12.05 -6.65
N ILE A 459 -15.51 13.21 -5.99
CA ILE A 459 -14.75 13.49 -4.76
C ILE A 459 -14.95 12.39 -3.71
N THR A 460 -16.17 11.90 -3.54
CA THR A 460 -16.56 10.80 -2.63
C THR A 460 -15.84 9.48 -2.88
N SER A 461 -15.29 9.28 -4.07
CA SER A 461 -14.59 8.06 -4.49
C SER A 461 -13.08 8.25 -4.65
N ARG A 462 -12.52 9.42 -4.35
CA ARG A 462 -11.06 9.60 -4.41
C ARG A 462 -10.35 8.86 -3.26
N VAL A 463 -10.87 9.00 -2.04
CA VAL A 463 -10.30 8.41 -0.83
C VAL A 463 -11.41 7.82 0.03
N PHE A 464 -11.18 6.65 0.63
CA PHE A 464 -12.11 6.06 1.60
C PHE A 464 -11.39 5.41 2.79
N PHE A 465 -11.65 5.91 4.01
CA PHE A 465 -11.09 5.37 5.25
C PHE A 465 -11.87 4.18 5.84
N GLY A 466 -13.02 3.83 5.25
CA GLY A 466 -13.86 2.72 5.70
C GLY A 466 -15.03 3.15 6.59
N GLU A 467 -15.97 2.24 6.79
CA GLU A 467 -17.10 2.38 7.70
C GLU A 467 -17.49 1.03 8.30
N PRO A 468 -18.04 0.97 9.53
CA PRO A 468 -18.54 -0.28 10.08
C PRO A 468 -19.58 -0.95 9.17
N GLY A 469 -19.50 -2.27 9.03
CA GLY A 469 -20.35 -3.01 8.11
C GLY A 469 -19.86 -4.43 7.85
N PRO A 470 -20.49 -5.17 6.92
CA PRO A 470 -20.18 -6.59 6.69
C PRO A 470 -18.73 -6.85 6.27
N TRP A 471 -18.07 -5.86 5.64
CA TRP A 471 -16.69 -5.98 5.17
C TRP A 471 -15.65 -5.44 6.15
N PHE A 472 -15.98 -4.38 6.89
CA PHE A 472 -15.07 -3.71 7.82
C PHE A 472 -15.30 -4.08 9.29
N ASN A 473 -16.30 -4.92 9.57
CA ASN A 473 -16.77 -5.24 10.93
C ASN A 473 -17.03 -3.96 11.74
N GLN A 474 -16.30 -3.77 12.83
CA GLN A 474 -16.42 -2.60 13.71
C GLN A 474 -15.46 -1.45 13.33
N LEU A 475 -14.55 -1.66 12.36
CA LEU A 475 -13.50 -0.71 11.98
C LEU A 475 -12.69 -0.21 13.19
N ASP A 476 -12.39 -1.12 14.11
CA ASP A 476 -11.83 -0.82 15.42
C ASP A 476 -10.48 -1.50 15.68
N MET A 477 -9.86 -2.11 14.67
CA MET A 477 -8.53 -2.67 14.84
C MET A 477 -7.47 -1.56 14.88
N ASP A 478 -6.31 -1.86 15.47
CA ASP A 478 -5.25 -0.88 15.71
C ASP A 478 -4.79 -0.15 14.43
N GLY A 479 -4.75 -0.86 13.31
CA GLY A 479 -4.44 -0.30 11.99
C GLY A 479 -5.56 0.54 11.41
N ASP A 480 -6.82 0.13 11.58
CA ASP A 480 -7.99 0.90 11.15
C ASP A 480 -7.96 2.29 11.81
N LYS A 481 -7.73 2.32 13.12
CA LYS A 481 -7.67 3.55 13.93
C LYS A 481 -6.46 4.44 13.62
N THR A 482 -5.36 3.87 13.13
CA THR A 482 -4.09 4.60 12.88
C THR A 482 -3.86 4.95 11.42
N SER A 483 -4.86 4.70 10.55
CA SER A 483 -4.80 4.93 9.10
C SER A 483 -4.37 6.35 8.75
N VAL A 484 -3.26 6.47 8.00
CA VAL A 484 -2.71 7.74 7.53
C VAL A 484 -1.89 7.54 6.24
N PHE A 485 -1.91 8.54 5.35
CA PHE A 485 -0.92 8.66 4.28
C PHE A 485 -0.59 10.13 4.01
N HIS A 486 0.52 10.37 3.31
CA HIS A 486 1.06 11.69 3.02
C HIS A 486 0.88 12.04 1.54
N ASP A 487 0.08 13.07 1.28
CA ASP A 487 -0.05 13.68 -0.04
C ASP A 487 1.03 14.75 -0.21
N VAL A 488 2.11 14.37 -0.89
CA VAL A 488 3.37 15.14 -0.95
C VAL A 488 3.18 16.45 -1.75
N ASP A 489 2.45 16.37 -2.86
CA ASP A 489 2.29 17.45 -3.81
C ASP A 489 0.88 18.02 -3.89
N GLY A 490 -0.09 17.44 -3.16
CA GLY A 490 -1.46 17.91 -3.12
C GLY A 490 -2.31 17.34 -4.25
N SER A 491 -1.82 16.35 -4.99
CA SER A 491 -2.56 15.78 -6.12
C SER A 491 -3.82 15.01 -5.72
N VAL A 492 -3.95 14.63 -4.43
CA VAL A 492 -5.16 13.97 -3.90
C VAL A 492 -6.05 14.95 -3.17
N SER A 493 -5.47 15.71 -2.25
CA SER A 493 -6.19 16.57 -1.32
C SER A 493 -6.37 17.98 -1.85
N GLU A 494 -5.56 18.43 -2.81
CA GLU A 494 -5.34 19.83 -3.21
C GLU A 494 -4.45 20.63 -2.23
N TYR A 495 -3.91 19.95 -1.19
CA TYR A 495 -3.07 20.56 -0.14
C TYR A 495 -1.68 19.93 -0.12
N PRO A 496 -0.68 20.56 -0.76
CA PRO A 496 0.66 19.98 -0.88
C PRO A 496 1.36 19.78 0.47
N GLY A 497 1.79 18.55 0.76
CA GLY A 497 2.47 18.18 2.00
C GLY A 497 1.51 17.93 3.17
N SER A 498 0.23 17.72 2.86
CA SER A 498 -0.78 17.35 3.85
C SER A 498 -0.79 15.85 4.11
N TYR A 499 -1.30 15.49 5.27
CA TYR A 499 -1.56 14.11 5.65
C TYR A 499 -3.07 13.89 5.66
N LEU A 500 -3.50 12.83 5.00
CA LEU A 500 -4.87 12.36 5.08
C LEU A 500 -4.94 11.30 6.16
N THR A 501 -5.81 11.50 7.13
CA THR A 501 -5.98 10.62 8.30
C THR A 501 -7.45 10.29 8.50
N LYS A 502 -7.72 9.17 9.18
CA LYS A 502 -9.07 8.88 9.68
C LYS A 502 -9.57 10.00 10.58
N ASP A 503 -10.86 10.31 10.48
CA ASP A 503 -11.52 11.42 11.16
C ASP A 503 -11.42 11.37 12.69
N ASP A 504 -11.36 10.20 13.30
CA ASP A 504 -11.27 10.02 14.75
C ASP A 504 -9.85 9.78 15.29
N ASN A 505 -8.82 9.88 14.46
CA ASN A 505 -7.42 9.71 14.91
C ASN A 505 -6.85 11.00 15.52
N TRP A 506 -7.23 11.28 16.77
CA TRP A 506 -6.82 12.51 17.47
C TRP A 506 -5.34 12.60 17.85
N LEU A 507 -4.55 11.52 17.68
CA LEU A 507 -3.10 11.58 17.89
C LEU A 507 -2.37 12.41 16.83
N VAL A 508 -2.96 12.50 15.63
CA VAL A 508 -2.40 13.22 14.47
C VAL A 508 -3.22 14.46 14.09
N ARG A 509 -4.42 14.64 14.66
CA ARG A 509 -5.24 15.84 14.45
C ARG A 509 -4.77 17.05 15.25
N HIS A 510 -5.10 18.23 14.74
CA HIS A 510 -4.97 19.54 15.38
C HIS A 510 -6.14 20.44 14.93
N PRO A 511 -6.35 21.62 15.57
CA PRO A 511 -7.52 22.46 15.28
C PRO A 511 -7.65 22.96 13.84
N ASP A 512 -6.53 23.04 13.10
CA ASP A 512 -6.52 23.53 11.71
C ASP A 512 -6.66 22.38 10.68
N CYS A 513 -6.95 21.14 11.12
CA CYS A 513 -7.29 20.06 10.21
C CYS A 513 -8.66 20.29 9.56
N ILE A 514 -8.77 20.00 8.27
CA ILE A 514 -9.99 20.13 7.49
C ILE A 514 -10.71 18.78 7.48
N ASN A 515 -11.96 18.74 7.93
CA ASN A 515 -12.78 17.54 7.84
C ASN A 515 -13.25 17.31 6.40
N VAL A 516 -13.19 16.07 5.93
CA VAL A 516 -13.76 15.64 4.65
C VAL A 516 -14.71 14.48 4.94
N PRO A 517 -15.98 14.78 5.29
CA PRO A 517 -16.96 13.76 5.68
C PRO A 517 -17.16 12.67 4.62
N ASP A 518 -17.11 13.05 3.34
CA ASP A 518 -17.23 12.12 2.20
C ASP A 518 -16.15 11.03 2.20
N TRP A 519 -14.97 11.32 2.75
CA TRP A 519 -13.88 10.35 2.87
C TRP A 519 -13.89 9.62 4.22
N ARG A 520 -14.73 10.06 5.17
CA ARG A 520 -14.64 9.74 6.60
C ARG A 520 -13.23 10.02 7.14
N GLY A 521 -12.67 11.13 6.71
CA GLY A 521 -11.28 11.49 6.97
C GLY A 521 -11.09 12.97 7.25
N ALA A 522 -9.84 13.34 7.47
CA ALA A 522 -9.40 14.72 7.64
C ALA A 522 -8.06 14.95 6.93
N ILE A 523 -7.88 16.17 6.44
CA ILE A 523 -6.65 16.68 5.86
C ILE A 523 -5.94 17.51 6.94
N CYS A 524 -4.74 17.09 7.33
CA CYS A 524 -3.98 17.70 8.41
C CYS A 524 -2.59 18.12 7.94
N SER A 525 -2.06 19.16 8.56
CA SER A 525 -0.66 19.56 8.40
C SER A 525 0.17 19.03 9.57
N GLY A 526 1.49 18.95 9.38
CA GLY A 526 2.41 18.75 10.49
C GLY A 526 3.49 17.73 10.20
N ARG A 527 4.14 17.29 11.27
CA ARG A 527 5.21 16.31 11.22
C ARG A 527 4.87 15.15 12.13
N TYR A 528 4.85 13.96 11.56
CA TYR A 528 4.48 12.75 12.26
C TYR A 528 5.65 11.77 12.27
N ALA A 529 5.70 10.97 13.33
CA ALA A 529 6.58 9.82 13.45
C ALA A 529 5.77 8.67 14.07
N GLN A 530 6.43 7.55 14.38
CA GLN A 530 5.74 6.39 14.93
C GLN A 530 6.53 5.83 16.11
N MET A 531 5.83 5.34 17.12
CA MET A 531 6.49 4.59 18.19
C MET A 531 6.24 3.11 17.96
N TYR A 532 7.20 2.26 18.28
CA TYR A 532 6.93 0.83 18.46
C TYR A 532 7.14 0.48 19.92
N ILE A 533 6.08 0.03 20.59
CA ILE A 533 6.09 -0.26 22.02
C ILE A 533 5.93 -1.76 22.19
N GLN A 534 6.83 -2.39 22.94
CA GLN A 534 6.73 -3.80 23.33
C GLN A 534 6.58 -3.92 24.84
N ALA A 535 5.43 -4.42 25.28
CA ALA A 535 5.10 -4.75 26.67
C ALA A 535 5.35 -6.24 26.92
N TYR A 536 6.43 -6.57 27.64
CA TYR A 536 6.88 -7.95 27.80
C TYR A 536 6.10 -8.71 28.88
N LYS A 537 5.97 -10.04 28.68
CA LYS A 537 5.27 -10.97 29.59
C LYS A 537 3.79 -10.62 29.85
N THR A 538 3.16 -9.96 28.89
CA THR A 538 1.73 -9.66 28.89
C THR A 538 1.13 -10.16 27.58
N SER A 539 -0.02 -10.83 27.64
CA SER A 539 -0.65 -11.43 26.45
C SER A 539 -1.98 -10.80 26.05
N ASN A 540 -2.58 -9.94 26.89
CA ASN A 540 -3.89 -9.32 26.67
C ASN A 540 -3.97 -7.88 27.23
N LEU A 541 -2.83 -7.23 27.46
CA LEU A 541 -2.79 -5.85 27.95
C LEU A 541 -3.32 -4.93 26.85
N ARG A 542 -4.23 -4.00 27.16
CA ARG A 542 -4.65 -2.95 26.24
C ARG A 542 -4.00 -1.63 26.63
N MET A 543 -3.53 -0.91 25.62
CA MET A 543 -2.87 0.38 25.79
C MET A 543 -3.84 1.50 25.43
N LYS A 544 -3.93 2.52 26.27
CA LYS A 544 -4.63 3.76 25.99
C LYS A 544 -3.63 4.91 25.95
N ILE A 545 -3.49 5.56 24.80
CA ILE A 545 -2.62 6.72 24.60
C ILE A 545 -3.47 7.97 24.41
N ILE A 546 -3.05 9.07 25.03
CA ILE A 546 -3.78 10.33 25.04
C ILE A 546 -2.79 11.44 24.70
N LYS A 547 -3.15 12.30 23.75
CA LYS A 547 -2.37 13.49 23.38
C LYS A 547 -2.76 14.63 24.33
N ASN A 548 -1.78 15.29 24.94
CA ASN A 548 -2.04 16.22 26.05
C ASN A 548 -2.90 17.42 25.67
N ASP A 549 -2.93 17.83 24.40
CA ASP A 549 -3.77 18.92 23.89
C ASP A 549 -5.19 18.47 23.46
N PHE A 550 -5.48 17.16 23.51
CA PHE A 550 -6.81 16.57 23.28
C PHE A 550 -7.14 15.47 24.33
N PRO A 551 -7.19 15.82 25.62
CA PRO A 551 -7.34 14.84 26.70
C PRO A 551 -8.66 14.07 26.70
N SER A 552 -9.70 14.62 26.07
CA SER A 552 -11.02 14.00 25.93
C SER A 552 -11.12 12.97 24.79
N HIS A 553 -10.07 12.83 23.97
CA HIS A 553 -10.06 11.95 22.80
C HIS A 553 -8.94 10.90 22.89
N PRO A 554 -9.06 9.92 23.82
CA PRO A 554 -8.08 8.86 23.96
C PRO A 554 -8.12 7.90 22.76
N LEU A 555 -6.95 7.36 22.39
CA LEU A 555 -6.86 6.24 21.45
C LEU A 555 -6.55 4.95 22.21
N SER A 556 -7.41 3.94 22.07
CA SER A 556 -7.25 2.62 22.68
C SER A 556 -6.79 1.59 21.64
N LEU A 557 -5.70 0.89 21.96
CA LEU A 557 -5.04 -0.11 21.12
C LEU A 557 -5.02 -1.47 21.83
N GLU A 558 -5.41 -2.51 21.11
CA GLU A 558 -5.47 -3.89 21.62
C GLU A 558 -4.11 -4.60 21.55
N GLY A 559 -3.28 -4.20 20.60
CA GLY A 559 -2.01 -4.82 20.27
C GLY A 559 -2.07 -5.57 18.94
N ALA A 560 -1.07 -5.33 18.08
CA ALA A 560 -0.99 -5.96 16.77
C ALA A 560 -0.57 -7.43 16.89
N LEU A 561 -1.24 -8.31 16.11
CA LEU A 561 -1.08 -9.78 16.04
C LEU A 561 -1.83 -10.58 17.13
N THR A 562 -2.14 -11.84 16.80
CA THR A 562 -2.68 -12.82 17.75
C THR A 562 -1.77 -12.95 18.97
N ARG A 563 -2.38 -13.06 20.15
CA ARG A 563 -1.75 -13.12 21.49
C ARG A 563 -0.48 -13.99 21.51
N SER A 564 0.67 -13.37 21.26
CA SER A 564 1.97 -14.01 21.41
C SER A 564 2.23 -14.23 22.90
N THR A 565 2.89 -15.33 23.25
CA THR A 565 3.26 -15.64 24.64
C THR A 565 4.37 -14.74 25.19
N HIS A 566 5.06 -13.95 24.34
CA HIS A 566 6.29 -13.25 24.73
C HIS A 566 6.07 -11.76 25.05
N TYR A 567 5.25 -11.04 24.28
CA TYR A 567 4.93 -9.62 24.50
C TYR A 567 3.70 -9.17 23.71
N GLN A 568 3.09 -8.08 24.16
CA GLN A 568 2.13 -7.27 23.39
C GLN A 568 2.83 -6.12 22.69
N GLN A 569 2.32 -5.71 21.53
CA GLN A 569 2.98 -4.69 20.70
C GLN A 569 2.02 -3.63 20.14
N TYR A 570 2.40 -2.36 20.22
CA TYR A 570 1.58 -1.22 19.80
C TYR A 570 2.38 -0.25 18.93
N GLN A 571 1.74 0.32 17.91
CA GLN A 571 2.42 1.20 16.95
C GLN A 571 1.65 2.48 16.58
N PRO A 572 1.33 3.36 17.54
CA PRO A 572 0.63 4.60 17.24
C PRO A 572 1.50 5.54 16.39
N VAL A 573 0.88 6.17 15.40
CA VAL A 573 1.42 7.35 14.72
C VAL A 573 1.20 8.56 15.62
N VAL A 574 2.23 9.38 15.82
CA VAL A 574 2.24 10.50 16.77
C VAL A 574 2.67 11.80 16.10
N THR A 575 2.08 12.91 16.54
CA THR A 575 2.53 14.27 16.22
C THR A 575 3.81 14.58 16.97
N LEU A 576 4.84 15.03 16.26
CA LEU A 576 6.11 15.41 16.87
C LEU A 576 5.98 16.69 17.71
N ARG A 577 6.88 16.85 18.69
CA ARG A 577 6.97 18.02 19.60
C ARG A 577 5.72 18.23 20.45
N LYS A 578 5.10 17.14 20.87
CA LYS A 578 3.89 17.11 21.72
C LYS A 578 4.10 16.22 22.94
N GLY A 579 3.28 16.46 23.96
CA GLY A 579 3.17 15.61 25.14
C GLY A 579 2.09 14.54 24.97
N TYR A 580 2.36 13.34 25.49
CA TYR A 580 1.43 12.21 25.50
C TYR A 580 1.42 11.56 26.88
N THR A 581 0.29 10.99 27.28
CA THR A 581 0.23 10.03 28.39
C THR A 581 -0.22 8.66 27.91
N ILE A 582 0.34 7.60 28.51
CA ILE A 582 0.02 6.21 28.19
C ILE A 582 -0.46 5.53 29.46
N HIS A 583 -1.56 4.81 29.32
CA HIS A 583 -2.30 4.14 30.37
C HIS A 583 -2.56 2.69 29.96
N TRP A 584 -2.83 1.87 30.95
CA TRP A 584 -3.05 0.44 30.80
C TRP A 584 -4.38 0.06 31.42
N ASP A 585 -5.10 -0.86 30.77
CA ASP A 585 -6.35 -1.41 31.31
C ASP A 585 -6.13 -2.41 32.46
N GLN A 586 -4.90 -2.87 32.63
CA GLN A 586 -4.42 -3.69 33.74
C GLN A 586 -3.20 -3.02 34.40
N THR A 587 -2.48 -3.74 35.26
CA THR A 587 -1.21 -3.27 35.82
C THR A 587 -0.20 -3.01 34.71
N ALA A 588 0.55 -1.91 34.80
CA ALA A 588 1.60 -1.57 33.86
C ALA A 588 2.66 -2.69 33.74
N PRO A 589 3.29 -2.86 32.56
CA PRO A 589 4.28 -3.91 32.37
C PRO A 589 5.57 -3.60 33.13
N ALA A 590 6.12 -4.62 33.79
CA ALA A 590 7.40 -4.53 34.50
C ALA A 590 8.59 -4.31 33.54
N GLU A 591 8.47 -4.74 32.28
CA GLU A 591 9.47 -4.55 31.24
C GLU A 591 8.82 -3.95 29.98
N LEU A 592 9.26 -2.75 29.61
CA LEU A 592 8.76 -2.02 28.44
C LEU A 592 9.94 -1.60 27.55
N THR A 593 9.82 -1.83 26.25
CA THR A 593 10.77 -1.29 25.26
C THR A 593 10.03 -0.37 24.30
N ILE A 594 10.50 0.87 24.16
CA ILE A 594 9.96 1.85 23.24
C ILE A 594 11.02 2.13 22.16
N TRP A 595 10.68 1.83 20.92
CA TRP A 595 11.52 2.07 19.76
C TRP A 595 11.06 3.35 19.06
N LEU A 596 12.02 4.22 18.72
CA LEU A 596 11.78 5.44 17.98
C LEU A 596 11.89 5.12 16.50
N ILE A 597 10.76 4.80 15.86
CA ILE A 597 10.71 4.48 14.43
C ILE A 597 10.18 5.66 13.62
N ASN A 598 10.70 5.92 12.43
CA ASN A 598 10.33 7.08 11.62
C ASN A 598 10.67 8.45 12.27
N PHE A 599 11.46 8.49 13.35
CA PHE A 599 11.99 9.74 13.92
C PHE A 599 13.24 10.17 13.17
N ASN A 600 13.29 11.42 12.69
CA ASN A 600 14.54 11.98 12.15
C ASN A 600 15.37 12.57 13.30
N ARG A 601 16.65 12.82 13.04
CA ARG A 601 17.54 13.41 14.04
C ARG A 601 16.95 14.69 14.64
N GLY A 602 16.88 14.73 15.97
CA GLY A 602 16.36 15.87 16.71
C GLY A 602 14.83 15.92 16.82
N ASP A 603 14.11 15.04 16.13
CA ASP A 603 12.68 14.82 16.38
C ASP A 603 12.48 14.27 17.79
N TRP A 604 11.45 14.75 18.47
CA TRP A 604 11.19 14.39 19.85
C TRP A 604 9.71 14.45 20.21
N ILE A 605 9.34 13.70 21.24
CA ILE A 605 8.07 13.79 21.97
C ILE A 605 8.33 13.64 23.47
N ARG A 606 7.37 14.06 24.30
CA ARG A 606 7.37 13.77 25.74
C ARG A 606 6.29 12.75 26.05
N VAL A 607 6.62 11.71 26.80
CA VAL A 607 5.68 10.64 27.17
C VAL A 607 5.64 10.50 28.69
N GLY A 608 4.43 10.51 29.25
CA GLY A 608 4.12 10.13 30.63
C GLY A 608 3.54 8.72 30.67
N LEU A 609 4.26 7.75 31.23
CA LEU A 609 3.81 6.36 31.35
C LEU A 609 3.17 6.16 32.73
N CYS A 610 1.91 5.71 32.78
CA CYS A 610 1.23 5.44 34.03
C CYS A 610 1.75 4.14 34.68
N TYR A 611 2.17 4.25 35.94
CA TYR A 611 2.61 3.16 36.79
C TYR A 611 1.98 3.28 38.18
N PRO A 612 1.87 2.17 38.94
CA PRO A 612 1.41 2.22 40.32
C PRO A 612 2.33 3.05 41.23
N ARG A 613 1.76 3.72 42.25
CA ARG A 613 2.54 4.43 43.27
C ARG A 613 3.50 3.49 43.99
N GLY A 614 4.70 3.97 44.32
CA GLY A 614 5.76 3.16 44.92
C GLY A 614 6.61 2.38 43.91
N THR A 615 6.35 2.51 42.61
CA THR A 615 7.18 1.90 41.57
C THR A 615 8.55 2.59 41.49
N THR A 616 9.62 1.79 41.33
CA THR A 616 10.97 2.30 41.05
C THR A 616 11.43 1.85 39.67
N PHE A 617 12.34 2.62 39.05
CA PHE A 617 12.67 2.46 37.64
C PHE A 617 14.18 2.34 37.40
N SER A 618 14.54 1.46 36.49
CA SER A 618 15.85 1.42 35.83
C SER A 618 15.64 1.60 34.34
N ILE A 619 16.17 2.70 33.80
CA ILE A 619 15.88 3.14 32.43
C ILE A 619 17.19 3.42 31.70
N LEU A 620 17.31 2.85 30.50
CA LEU A 620 18.46 3.05 29.63
C LEU A 620 18.03 3.33 28.20
N SER A 621 18.90 3.97 27.44
CA SER A 621 18.82 4.03 25.98
C SER A 621 19.89 3.15 25.37
N ASP A 622 19.55 2.52 24.25
CA ASP A 622 20.50 1.78 23.44
C ASP A 622 20.11 1.87 21.95
N VAL A 623 21.02 1.42 21.09
CA VAL A 623 20.78 1.25 19.66
C VAL A 623 20.90 -0.24 19.33
N HIS A 624 19.91 -0.76 18.62
CA HIS A 624 19.88 -2.15 18.22
C HIS A 624 19.96 -2.28 16.69
N ASN A 625 21.01 -2.93 16.21
CA ASN A 625 21.12 -3.35 14.83
C ASN A 625 20.32 -4.65 14.67
N ARG A 626 19.19 -4.58 13.95
CA ARG A 626 18.26 -5.71 13.77
C ARG A 626 18.82 -6.80 12.86
N LEU A 627 19.60 -6.41 11.85
CA LEU A 627 20.22 -7.32 10.90
C LEU A 627 21.35 -8.13 11.56
N LEU A 628 22.29 -7.44 12.23
CA LEU A 628 23.41 -8.08 12.94
C LEU A 628 23.02 -8.64 14.32
N LYS A 629 21.80 -8.35 14.80
CA LYS A 629 21.31 -8.68 16.14
C LYS A 629 22.19 -8.15 17.27
N GLN A 630 22.95 -7.08 17.03
CA GLN A 630 23.84 -6.46 18.00
C GLN A 630 23.17 -5.29 18.72
N THR A 631 23.53 -5.06 19.99
CA THR A 631 23.03 -3.93 20.78
C THR A 631 24.20 -3.16 21.37
N SER A 632 24.19 -1.84 21.22
CA SER A 632 25.13 -0.93 21.87
C SER A 632 24.40 0.03 22.80
N LYS A 633 24.75 0.02 24.09
CA LYS A 633 24.19 0.97 25.07
C LYS A 633 24.63 2.39 24.76
N THR A 634 23.69 3.33 24.73
CA THR A 634 23.96 4.75 24.41
C THR A 634 23.82 5.69 25.60
N GLY A 635 23.11 5.29 26.65
CA GLY A 635 23.00 6.12 27.84
C GLY A 635 22.11 5.54 28.93
N ILE A 636 22.04 6.27 30.05
CA ILE A 636 21.15 5.98 31.19
C ILE A 636 20.27 7.19 31.50
N PHE A 637 19.11 6.93 32.11
CA PHE A 637 18.27 7.99 32.65
C PHE A 637 18.40 8.04 34.16
N VAL A 638 18.53 9.24 34.71
CA VAL A 638 18.64 9.49 36.16
C VAL A 638 17.41 10.25 36.65
N ARG A 639 16.92 9.90 37.84
CA ARG A 639 15.78 10.59 38.46
C ARG A 639 16.10 12.07 38.64
N THR A 640 15.15 12.93 38.29
CA THR A 640 15.14 14.36 38.67
C THR A 640 13.90 14.65 39.52
N LEU A 641 13.98 15.66 40.38
CA LEU A 641 12.84 16.19 41.14
C LEU A 641 12.16 17.37 40.43
N GLN A 642 12.73 17.86 39.33
CA GLN A 642 12.22 18.99 38.55
C GLN A 642 11.86 18.51 37.15
N MET A 643 10.59 18.71 36.76
CA MET A 643 10.07 18.33 35.43
C MET A 643 10.88 18.99 34.30
N ASP A 644 11.27 20.25 34.44
CA ASP A 644 11.98 20.99 33.39
C ASP A 644 13.33 20.37 33.01
N LYS A 645 13.95 19.60 33.92
CA LYS A 645 15.19 18.86 33.62
C LYS A 645 14.98 17.68 32.67
N VAL A 646 13.75 17.17 32.53
CA VAL A 646 13.41 16.16 31.51
C VAL A 646 13.56 16.73 30.11
N GLU A 647 13.38 18.05 29.94
CA GLU A 647 13.57 18.71 28.65
C GLU A 647 15.04 18.78 28.22
N GLN A 648 15.97 18.65 29.18
CA GLN A 648 17.41 18.68 28.99
C GLN A 648 17.98 17.25 28.82
N SER A 649 18.09 16.80 27.58
CA SER A 649 18.74 15.52 27.25
C SER A 649 20.18 15.77 26.80
N TYR A 650 21.15 15.13 27.48
CA TYR A 650 22.56 15.14 27.10
C TYR A 650 22.97 13.77 26.53
N PRO A 651 23.95 13.72 25.60
CA PRO A 651 24.53 12.46 25.17
C PRO A 651 25.02 11.63 26.38
N GLY A 652 24.69 10.34 26.43
CA GLY A 652 25.10 9.44 27.52
C GLY A 652 24.30 9.54 28.82
N LYS A 653 23.65 10.69 29.12
CA LYS A 653 22.89 10.90 30.35
C LYS A 653 21.64 11.76 30.14
N SER A 654 20.48 11.16 30.35
CA SER A 654 19.17 11.84 30.30
C SER A 654 18.50 11.82 31.67
N HIS A 655 17.40 12.56 31.81
CA HIS A 655 16.64 12.61 33.06
C HIS A 655 15.24 12.03 32.87
N TYR A 656 14.73 11.38 33.93
CA TYR A 656 13.32 11.02 34.04
C TYR A 656 12.71 11.68 35.27
N TYR A 657 11.45 12.08 35.18
CA TYR A 657 10.68 12.64 36.30
C TYR A 657 9.57 11.66 36.69
N TRP A 658 9.44 11.38 37.99
CA TRP A 658 8.42 10.51 38.54
C TRP A 658 7.48 11.35 39.40
N ASP A 659 6.25 11.55 38.91
CA ASP A 659 5.21 12.30 39.60
C ASP A 659 4.36 11.32 40.44
N GLU A 660 4.71 11.16 41.72
CA GLU A 660 4.05 10.21 42.62
C GLU A 660 2.55 10.51 42.79
N ASP A 661 2.15 11.78 42.72
CA ASP A 661 0.76 12.21 42.85
C ASP A 661 -0.11 11.67 41.72
N SER A 662 0.32 11.84 40.47
CA SER A 662 -0.43 11.33 39.31
C SER A 662 -0.15 9.87 39.00
N GLY A 663 1.03 9.34 39.38
CA GLY A 663 1.52 8.02 38.99
C GLY A 663 2.17 7.99 37.60
N LEU A 664 2.64 9.13 37.09
CA LEU A 664 3.24 9.24 35.75
C LEU A 664 4.77 9.30 35.78
N LEU A 665 5.39 8.44 34.97
CA LEU A 665 6.81 8.48 34.63
C LEU A 665 7.01 9.27 33.34
N PHE A 666 7.62 10.44 33.45
CA PHE A 666 7.91 11.31 32.31
C PHE A 666 9.29 11.09 31.73
N LEU A 667 9.31 10.94 30.41
CA LEU A 667 10.50 10.78 29.58
C LEU A 667 10.41 11.68 28.36
N LYS A 668 11.54 12.21 27.92
CA LYS A 668 11.69 12.82 26.59
C LYS A 668 12.32 11.82 25.65
N LEU A 669 11.56 11.39 24.64
CA LEU A 669 12.06 10.50 23.60
C LEU A 669 12.58 11.40 22.46
N LYS A 670 13.88 11.37 22.18
CA LYS A 670 14.52 12.18 21.14
C LYS A 670 15.51 11.35 20.34
N ALA A 671 15.32 11.29 19.03
CA ALA A 671 16.24 10.61 18.13
C ALA A 671 17.55 11.39 18.01
N GLN A 672 18.67 10.67 18.06
CA GLN A 672 20.02 11.23 18.12
C GLN A 672 20.76 11.13 16.77
N ASN A 673 20.39 10.17 15.94
CA ASN A 673 21.10 9.83 14.71
C ASN A 673 20.27 10.14 13.46
N GLU A 674 20.96 10.30 12.33
CA GLU A 674 20.34 10.50 11.03
C GLU A 674 19.61 9.23 10.56
N ARG A 675 18.55 9.42 9.78
CA ARG A 675 17.69 8.36 9.23
C ARG A 675 17.59 8.53 7.72
N GLU A 676 17.63 7.42 6.99
CA GLU A 676 17.32 7.45 5.56
C GLU A 676 15.82 7.65 5.33
N LYS A 677 15.43 8.13 4.14
CA LYS A 677 14.07 8.59 3.84
C LYS A 677 12.98 7.57 4.20
N PHE A 678 13.16 6.31 3.82
CA PHE A 678 12.20 5.23 4.02
C PHE A 678 12.58 4.26 5.15
N ALA A 679 13.76 4.44 5.76
CA ALA A 679 14.18 3.62 6.89
C ALA A 679 13.34 3.92 8.11
N PHE A 680 12.91 2.89 8.83
CA PHE A 680 12.26 3.09 10.13
C PHE A 680 13.31 3.46 11.18
N CYS A 681 14.54 2.95 11.03
CA CYS A 681 15.62 3.15 12.00
C CYS A 681 16.70 4.10 11.50
N SER A 682 17.50 4.60 12.43
CA SER A 682 18.66 5.43 12.10
C SER A 682 19.75 4.61 11.40
N VAL A 683 20.68 5.29 10.74
CA VAL A 683 21.86 4.66 10.10
C VAL A 683 22.79 3.92 11.08
N LYS A 684 22.62 4.13 12.40
CA LYS A 684 23.36 3.41 13.45
C LYS A 684 22.62 2.16 13.94
N GLY A 685 21.38 1.96 13.51
CA GLY A 685 20.44 0.98 14.04
C GLY A 685 19.22 1.64 14.68
N CYS A 686 18.33 0.83 15.24
CA CYS A 686 17.07 1.29 15.80
C CYS A 686 17.28 1.82 17.23
N GLU A 687 17.02 3.12 17.42
CA GLU A 687 17.11 3.77 18.73
C GLU A 687 15.96 3.30 19.63
N ARG A 688 16.27 2.84 20.85
CA ARG A 688 15.26 2.37 21.80
C ARG A 688 15.54 2.80 23.23
N ILE A 689 14.46 2.89 23.99
CA ILE A 689 14.46 3.13 25.43
C ILE A 689 13.88 1.89 26.12
N LYS A 690 14.65 1.34 27.05
CA LYS A 690 14.25 0.18 27.86
C LYS A 690 13.95 0.63 29.27
N ILE A 691 12.80 0.22 29.78
CA ILE A 691 12.32 0.53 31.11
C ILE A 691 12.10 -0.78 31.85
N LYS A 692 12.78 -0.93 32.98
CA LYS A 692 12.52 -1.96 33.96
C LYS A 692 11.91 -1.30 35.20
N ALA A 693 10.72 -1.74 35.57
CA ALA A 693 9.96 -1.22 36.69
C ALA A 693 9.83 -2.29 37.78
N LEU A 694 10.17 -1.94 39.02
CA LEU A 694 9.88 -2.75 40.19
C LEU A 694 8.54 -2.28 40.75
N ILE A 695 7.49 -3.02 40.42
CA ILE A 695 6.10 -2.68 40.74
C ILE A 695 5.72 -3.30 42.10
N PRO A 696 5.05 -2.57 43.00
CA PRO A 696 4.58 -3.13 44.27
C PRO A 696 3.66 -4.34 44.08
N LYS A 697 3.67 -5.25 45.07
CA LYS A 697 2.75 -6.41 45.09
C LYS A 697 1.30 -5.94 45.17
N ASN A 698 0.40 -6.67 44.51
CA ASN A 698 -1.05 -6.38 44.45
C ASN A 698 -1.39 -5.01 43.85
N ALA A 699 -0.55 -4.49 42.95
CA ALA A 699 -0.83 -3.26 42.23
C ALA A 699 -2.07 -3.39 41.33
N GLY A 700 -2.99 -2.43 41.42
CA GLY A 700 -4.20 -2.38 40.60
C GLY A 700 -3.96 -1.88 39.16
N ILE A 701 -5.06 -1.50 38.52
CA ILE A 701 -5.08 -0.97 37.15
C ILE A 701 -4.24 0.31 37.05
N SER A 702 -3.37 0.38 36.05
CA SER A 702 -2.50 1.53 35.81
C SER A 702 -3.15 2.53 34.83
N ASN A 703 -4.21 3.19 35.29
CA ASN A 703 -4.93 4.22 34.55
C ASN A 703 -4.98 5.56 35.31
N CYS A 704 -3.96 6.38 35.07
CA CYS A 704 -3.75 7.68 35.69
C CYS A 704 -4.54 8.84 35.03
N ALA A 705 -5.48 8.59 34.12
CA ALA A 705 -6.05 9.67 33.29
C ALA A 705 -6.80 10.72 34.14
N ALA A 706 -7.58 10.28 35.13
CA ALA A 706 -8.35 11.17 36.00
C ALA A 706 -7.46 12.08 36.87
N THR A 707 -6.29 11.59 37.29
CA THR A 707 -5.31 12.37 38.09
C THR A 707 -4.39 13.21 37.21
N ALA A 708 -4.14 12.79 35.96
CA ALA A 708 -3.24 13.47 35.04
C ALA A 708 -3.83 14.77 34.46
N TYR A 709 -5.06 14.75 33.97
CA TYR A 709 -5.60 15.83 33.15
C TYR A 709 -6.08 17.11 33.86
N PRO A 710 -6.27 17.12 35.19
CA PRO A 710 -6.28 18.38 35.94
C PRO A 710 -4.94 19.14 35.90
N LYS A 711 -3.82 18.45 35.67
CA LYS A 711 -2.45 18.98 35.81
C LYS A 711 -1.67 19.10 34.49
N PHE A 712 -1.86 18.16 33.57
CA PHE A 712 -1.03 18.01 32.36
C PHE A 712 -1.78 18.26 31.05
N ALA A 713 -3.02 18.76 31.10
CA ALA A 713 -3.71 19.23 29.91
C ALA A 713 -2.96 20.41 29.28
N GLU A 714 -2.70 20.32 27.98
CA GLU A 714 -2.06 21.37 27.20
C GLU A 714 -3.14 22.10 26.38
N LYS A 715 -2.93 23.38 26.06
CA LYS A 715 -3.83 24.09 25.14
C LYS A 715 -3.59 23.60 23.72
N ALA A 716 -4.67 23.32 22.99
CA ALA A 716 -4.59 23.12 21.56
C ALA A 716 -4.17 24.44 20.90
N VAL A 717 -2.92 24.50 20.45
CA VAL A 717 -2.37 25.67 19.74
C VAL A 717 -2.43 25.40 18.25
N LYS A 718 -2.82 26.42 17.47
CA LYS A 718 -2.66 26.41 16.01
C LYS A 718 -1.22 26.08 15.66
N THR A 719 -1.04 25.20 14.68
CA THR A 719 0.30 24.82 14.25
C THR A 719 1.00 26.03 13.59
N LYS A 720 2.34 26.14 13.72
CA LYS A 720 3.09 27.18 13.00
C LYS A 720 2.87 27.05 11.49
N ASP A 721 2.78 25.81 11.03
CA ASP A 721 2.38 25.45 9.68
C ASP A 721 0.87 25.23 9.70
N HIS A 722 0.08 26.09 9.08
CA HIS A 722 -1.37 25.98 9.03
C HIS A 722 -1.87 26.30 7.63
N PHE A 723 -3.14 25.99 7.40
CA PHE A 723 -3.82 26.16 6.14
C PHE A 723 -4.72 27.39 6.24
N LEU A 724 -4.61 28.31 5.29
CA LEU A 724 -5.41 29.53 5.23
C LEU A 724 -6.46 29.42 4.12
N GLU A 725 -7.73 29.33 4.49
CA GLU A 725 -8.82 29.17 3.53
C GLU A 725 -9.10 30.49 2.81
N VAL A 726 -9.08 30.47 1.48
CA VAL A 726 -9.38 31.62 0.63
C VAL A 726 -10.51 31.29 -0.35
N LYS A 727 -11.59 32.05 -0.31
CA LYS A 727 -12.69 31.97 -1.29
C LYS A 727 -12.77 33.25 -2.07
N MET A 728 -12.94 33.15 -3.38
CA MET A 728 -13.16 34.31 -4.22
C MET A 728 -14.22 33.96 -5.24
N GLU A 729 -15.11 34.91 -5.47
CA GLU A 729 -16.16 34.75 -6.46
C GLU A 729 -16.35 36.08 -7.18
N SER A 730 -16.52 36.00 -8.50
CA SER A 730 -16.82 37.11 -9.39
C SER A 730 -17.88 36.64 -10.36
N ALA A 731 -19.07 37.23 -10.31
CA ALA A 731 -20.21 36.65 -11.02
C ALA A 731 -21.23 37.70 -11.46
N LYS A 732 -21.91 37.41 -12.57
CA LYS A 732 -23.14 38.09 -13.01
C LYS A 732 -24.34 37.31 -12.48
N GLN A 733 -25.08 37.90 -11.53
CA GLN A 733 -26.35 37.33 -11.07
C GLN A 733 -27.53 38.02 -11.74
N ARG A 734 -28.49 37.22 -12.22
CA ARG A 734 -29.73 37.72 -12.83
C ARG A 734 -30.83 37.73 -11.78
N PHE A 735 -31.28 38.93 -11.39
CA PHE A 735 -32.46 39.14 -10.55
C PHE A 735 -33.59 39.67 -11.43
N PHE A 736 -34.51 38.81 -11.84
CA PHE A 736 -35.59 39.13 -12.79
C PHE A 736 -35.05 39.71 -14.12
N HIS A 737 -35.31 40.99 -14.38
CA HIS A 737 -34.84 41.73 -15.56
C HIS A 737 -33.54 42.51 -15.32
N LEU A 738 -32.99 42.49 -14.10
CA LEU A 738 -31.77 43.20 -13.72
C LEU A 738 -30.58 42.22 -13.65
N LEU A 739 -29.48 42.59 -14.31
CA LEU A 739 -28.18 41.94 -14.14
C LEU A 739 -27.40 42.71 -13.09
N ASN A 740 -26.97 42.03 -12.02
CA ASN A 740 -26.14 42.63 -10.98
C ASN A 740 -24.82 41.88 -10.86
N ASP A 741 -23.73 42.64 -10.79
CA ASP A 741 -22.38 42.11 -10.62
C ASP A 741 -22.04 42.06 -9.13
N PHE A 742 -21.66 40.88 -8.64
CA PHE A 742 -21.10 40.75 -7.30
C PHE A 742 -19.72 40.11 -7.36
N ALA A 743 -18.87 40.54 -6.43
CA ALA A 743 -17.62 39.87 -6.18
C ALA A 743 -17.24 40.02 -4.70
N TYR A 744 -16.58 39.00 -4.17
CA TYR A 744 -16.00 39.04 -2.84
C TYR A 744 -14.73 38.20 -2.79
N ILE A 745 -13.88 38.56 -1.83
CA ILE A 745 -12.75 37.74 -1.38
C ILE A 745 -13.04 37.38 0.07
N GLU A 746 -12.88 36.13 0.47
CA GLU A 746 -13.04 35.63 1.82
C GLU A 746 -11.73 35.00 2.26
N VAL A 747 -11.25 35.35 3.45
CA VAL A 747 -10.02 34.79 4.04
C VAL A 747 -10.35 34.30 5.44
N ASP A 748 -10.22 32.99 5.67
CA ASP A 748 -10.46 32.32 6.95
C ASP A 748 -11.85 32.68 7.55
N GLY A 749 -12.89 32.63 6.71
CA GLY A 749 -14.26 32.97 7.07
C GLY A 749 -14.59 34.47 7.08
N LYS A 750 -13.59 35.35 6.94
CA LYS A 750 -13.81 36.81 6.90
C LYS A 750 -13.99 37.30 5.46
N LYS A 751 -15.19 37.79 5.14
CA LYS A 751 -15.55 38.33 3.81
C LYS A 751 -15.12 39.79 3.59
N TYR A 752 -14.60 40.05 2.41
CA TYR A 752 -14.18 41.33 1.85
C TYR A 752 -14.95 41.56 0.54
N PRO A 753 -16.14 42.17 0.56
CA PRO A 753 -16.92 42.42 -0.64
C PRO A 753 -16.26 43.47 -1.54
N SER A 754 -16.34 43.30 -2.85
CA SER A 754 -15.94 44.32 -3.81
C SER A 754 -17.02 45.41 -3.87
N SER A 755 -16.67 46.63 -3.47
CA SER A 755 -17.59 47.78 -3.49
C SER A 755 -17.68 48.42 -4.89
N GLU A 756 -16.59 48.44 -5.65
CA GLU A 756 -16.46 49.20 -6.91
C GLU A 756 -16.17 48.31 -8.12
N ASP A 757 -16.55 48.78 -9.31
CA ASP A 757 -16.23 48.13 -10.59
C ASP A 757 -14.73 48.25 -10.90
N GLY A 758 -14.08 47.11 -11.16
CA GLY A 758 -12.64 47.02 -11.38
C GLY A 758 -12.04 45.77 -10.73
N ILE A 759 -10.85 45.91 -10.12
CA ILE A 759 -10.11 44.80 -9.50
C ILE A 759 -9.94 45.08 -7.99
N GLN A 760 -10.41 44.16 -7.17
CA GLN A 760 -10.12 44.12 -5.73
C GLN A 760 -8.86 43.30 -5.47
N VAL A 761 -8.02 43.74 -4.53
CA VAL A 761 -6.80 43.05 -4.11
C VAL A 761 -6.77 42.93 -2.59
N VAL A 762 -6.58 41.72 -2.08
CA VAL A 762 -6.34 41.43 -0.65
C VAL A 762 -4.96 40.79 -0.52
N VAL A 763 -4.13 41.35 0.36
CA VAL A 763 -2.74 40.93 0.57
C VAL A 763 -2.63 40.26 1.93
N ILE A 764 -1.98 39.11 1.97
CA ILE A 764 -1.83 38.29 3.17
C ILE A 764 -0.35 38.03 3.40
N ASP A 765 0.05 38.05 4.67
CA ASP A 765 1.41 37.70 5.08
C ASP A 765 1.67 36.20 4.86
N GLY A 766 2.64 35.87 4.01
CA GLY A 766 2.98 34.48 3.71
C GLY A 766 3.79 33.78 4.80
N ARG A 767 4.04 34.38 5.97
CA ARG A 767 4.64 33.69 7.13
C ARG A 767 3.62 33.39 8.23
N GLN A 768 2.68 34.30 8.46
CA GLN A 768 1.73 34.25 9.57
C GLN A 768 0.27 34.09 9.14
N GLY A 769 -0.06 34.36 7.88
CA GLY A 769 -1.41 34.12 7.33
C GLY A 769 -2.41 35.23 7.65
N HIS A 770 -2.01 36.31 8.32
CA HIS A 770 -2.89 37.45 8.57
C HIS A 770 -2.99 38.38 7.36
N VAL A 771 -4.15 39.02 7.18
CA VAL A 771 -4.35 40.03 6.13
C VAL A 771 -3.53 41.28 6.45
N LEU A 772 -2.68 41.69 5.51
CA LEU A 772 -1.81 42.87 5.59
C LEU A 772 -2.52 44.13 5.09
N SER A 773 -3.18 44.04 3.93
CA SER A 773 -3.81 45.19 3.29
C SER A 773 -4.90 44.78 2.30
N GLN A 774 -5.79 45.72 2.00
CA GLN A 774 -6.83 45.60 1.00
C GLN A 774 -6.85 46.87 0.14
N ALA A 775 -7.00 46.72 -1.18
CA ALA A 775 -7.14 47.82 -2.12
C ALA A 775 -8.15 47.48 -3.22
N SER A 776 -8.76 48.50 -3.82
CA SER A 776 -9.64 48.39 -4.98
C SER A 776 -9.18 49.34 -6.07
N PHE A 777 -9.12 48.86 -7.31
CA PHE A 777 -8.66 49.62 -8.46
C PHE A 777 -9.78 49.71 -9.50
N ARG A 778 -10.34 50.92 -9.65
CA ARG A 778 -11.44 51.19 -10.57
C ARG A 778 -11.05 50.93 -12.02
N THR A 779 -12.01 50.55 -12.85
CA THR A 779 -11.81 50.37 -14.30
C THR A 779 -11.16 51.58 -14.98
N ALA A 780 -11.50 52.82 -14.58
CA ALA A 780 -10.88 54.03 -15.12
C ALA A 780 -9.37 54.13 -14.82
N ILE A 781 -8.92 53.63 -13.67
CA ILE A 781 -7.49 53.57 -13.29
C ILE A 781 -6.76 52.53 -14.13
N LEU A 782 -7.44 51.43 -14.46
CA LEU A 782 -6.89 50.38 -15.32
C LEU A 782 -6.77 50.84 -16.80
N GLN A 783 -7.58 51.82 -17.24
CA GLN A 783 -7.59 52.36 -18.63
C GLN A 783 -6.48 53.38 -18.88
N GLY A 784 -6.06 54.10 -17.84
CA GLY A 784 -4.96 55.07 -17.90
C GLY A 784 -3.58 54.42 -17.84
N ILE A 785 -2.62 55.09 -17.20
CA ILE A 785 -1.32 54.48 -16.90
C ILE A 785 -1.50 53.63 -15.62
N PRO A 786 -1.41 52.29 -15.67
CA PRO A 786 -1.71 51.42 -14.53
C PRO A 786 -0.65 51.47 -13.40
N TRP A 787 0.11 52.56 -13.32
CA TRP A 787 1.16 52.80 -12.34
C TRP A 787 0.65 52.61 -10.90
N GLN A 788 -0.62 52.89 -10.60
CA GLN A 788 -1.15 52.72 -9.26
C GLN A 788 -1.20 51.26 -8.81
N LEU A 789 -1.74 50.34 -9.64
CA LEU A 789 -1.75 48.91 -9.32
C LEU A 789 -0.32 48.34 -9.35
N PHE A 790 0.50 48.77 -10.30
CA PHE A 790 1.91 48.37 -10.35
C PHE A 790 2.69 48.80 -9.10
N ASN A 791 2.56 50.05 -8.67
CA ASN A 791 3.24 50.58 -7.50
C ASN A 791 2.71 49.91 -6.23
N TYR A 792 1.41 49.65 -6.15
CA TYR A 792 0.83 48.90 -5.04
C TYR A 792 1.46 47.51 -4.94
N VAL A 793 1.46 46.74 -6.05
CA VAL A 793 2.06 45.40 -6.05
C VAL A 793 3.58 45.44 -5.83
N LEU A 794 4.28 46.47 -6.31
CA LEU A 794 5.70 46.68 -6.02
C LEU A 794 5.96 46.97 -4.53
N ALA A 795 5.04 47.66 -3.84
CA ALA A 795 5.14 47.99 -2.42
C ALA A 795 4.74 46.84 -1.48
N ILE A 796 4.02 45.82 -1.97
CA ILE A 796 3.70 44.61 -1.17
C ILE A 796 5.01 43.97 -0.66
N PRO A 797 5.12 43.53 0.60
CA PRO A 797 6.31 42.81 1.07
C PRO A 797 6.59 41.54 0.24
N ASP A 798 7.86 41.18 0.08
CA ASP A 798 8.18 39.85 -0.43
C ASP A 798 7.73 38.78 0.57
N ASN A 799 7.34 37.61 0.05
CA ASN A 799 6.69 36.52 0.79
C ASN A 799 5.24 36.85 1.20
N SER A 800 4.44 37.38 0.28
CA SER A 800 3.01 37.67 0.47
C SER A 800 2.13 36.92 -0.52
N ILE A 801 0.98 36.45 -0.04
CA ILE A 801 -0.10 35.88 -0.87
C ILE A 801 -0.97 37.04 -1.33
N VAL A 802 -1.33 37.08 -2.62
CA VAL A 802 -2.08 38.18 -3.24
C VAL A 802 -3.33 37.62 -3.89
N LEU A 803 -4.48 37.93 -3.30
CA LEU A 803 -5.80 37.54 -3.80
C LEU A 803 -6.36 38.67 -4.65
N MET A 804 -6.87 38.37 -5.84
CA MET A 804 -7.48 39.36 -6.73
C MET A 804 -8.81 38.87 -7.29
N ALA A 805 -9.84 39.71 -7.27
CA ALA A 805 -11.14 39.41 -7.86
C ALA A 805 -11.65 40.60 -8.67
N SER A 806 -12.30 40.35 -9.81
CA SER A 806 -12.93 41.40 -10.61
C SER A 806 -14.37 41.67 -10.19
N LYS A 807 -14.84 42.91 -10.30
CA LYS A 807 -16.27 43.26 -10.24
C LYS A 807 -16.64 44.16 -11.40
N GLY A 808 -17.87 44.04 -11.90
CA GLY A 808 -18.35 44.88 -12.99
C GLY A 808 -17.62 44.60 -14.31
N ARG A 809 -17.59 45.62 -15.17
CA ARG A 809 -16.81 45.60 -16.41
C ARG A 809 -15.39 46.13 -16.10
N TYR A 810 -14.41 45.22 -16.05
CA TYR A 810 -12.99 45.57 -15.96
C TYR A 810 -12.30 45.39 -17.33
N ILE A 811 -11.06 45.84 -17.44
CA ILE A 811 -10.30 45.74 -18.70
C ILE A 811 -9.55 44.41 -18.74
N SER A 812 -9.98 43.48 -19.58
CA SER A 812 -9.33 42.17 -19.71
C SER A 812 -8.01 42.16 -20.51
N ARG A 813 -7.59 43.28 -21.10
CA ARG A 813 -6.37 43.43 -21.91
C ARG A 813 -5.65 44.75 -21.65
N GLY A 814 -4.34 44.74 -21.44
CA GLY A 814 -3.56 45.98 -21.30
C GLY A 814 -2.30 45.79 -20.46
N PRO A 815 -1.50 46.85 -20.24
CA PRO A 815 -0.22 46.73 -19.55
C PRO A 815 -0.33 46.19 -18.11
N TRP A 816 -1.47 46.41 -17.44
CA TRP A 816 -1.69 45.98 -16.06
C TRP A 816 -1.66 44.46 -15.87
N THR A 817 -1.98 43.65 -16.89
CA THR A 817 -2.01 42.19 -16.77
C THR A 817 -0.63 41.59 -16.48
N ARG A 818 0.47 42.32 -16.78
CA ARG A 818 1.83 41.92 -16.37
C ARG A 818 2.01 41.86 -14.85
N VAL A 819 1.11 42.48 -14.07
CA VAL A 819 1.07 42.32 -12.61
C VAL A 819 0.77 40.87 -12.24
N LEU A 820 -0.15 40.20 -12.94
CA LEU A 820 -0.49 38.80 -12.69
C LEU A 820 0.71 37.89 -12.97
N GLU A 821 1.44 38.16 -14.06
CA GLU A 821 2.68 37.43 -14.40
C GLU A 821 3.74 37.59 -13.30
N LYS A 822 3.91 38.80 -12.76
CA LYS A 822 4.82 39.07 -11.62
C LYS A 822 4.41 38.35 -10.33
N LEU A 823 3.13 38.02 -10.20
CA LEU A 823 2.56 37.27 -9.07
C LEU A 823 2.45 35.77 -9.34
N GLY A 824 3.01 35.29 -10.46
CA GLY A 824 3.14 33.87 -10.78
C GLY A 824 2.10 33.31 -11.75
N ALA A 825 1.25 34.13 -12.38
CA ALA A 825 0.43 33.68 -13.49
C ALA A 825 1.30 33.37 -14.73
N ASP A 826 0.81 32.51 -15.63
CA ASP A 826 1.53 32.16 -16.86
C ASP A 826 1.72 33.37 -17.79
N LYS A 827 2.66 33.29 -18.74
CA LYS A 827 2.87 34.39 -19.70
C LYS A 827 1.82 34.34 -20.81
N GLY A 828 1.40 35.50 -21.32
CA GLY A 828 0.52 35.58 -22.49
C GLY A 828 -0.96 35.28 -22.18
N LEU A 829 -1.39 35.59 -20.95
CA LEU A 829 -2.73 35.39 -20.42
C LEU A 829 -3.80 36.07 -21.30
N LYS A 830 -4.91 35.38 -21.54
CA LYS A 830 -6.13 35.94 -22.12
C LYS A 830 -7.24 35.94 -21.08
N LEU A 831 -7.50 37.09 -20.46
CA LEU A 831 -8.57 37.22 -19.46
C LEU A 831 -9.95 37.35 -20.13
N LYS A 832 -10.97 36.82 -19.48
CA LYS A 832 -12.40 36.94 -19.83
C LYS A 832 -13.11 37.97 -18.92
N GLU A 833 -14.44 38.07 -18.98
CA GLU A 833 -15.20 39.11 -18.27
C GLU A 833 -15.22 38.98 -16.74
N LYS A 834 -14.93 37.79 -16.19
CA LYS A 834 -14.79 37.53 -14.75
C LYS A 834 -13.44 36.89 -14.47
N MET A 835 -12.88 37.23 -13.31
CA MET A 835 -11.57 36.76 -12.88
C MET A 835 -11.52 36.61 -11.35
N ALA A 836 -10.93 35.51 -10.92
CA ALA A 836 -10.46 35.28 -9.57
C ALA A 836 -9.00 34.78 -9.64
N PHE A 837 -8.11 35.27 -8.79
CA PHE A 837 -6.68 34.97 -8.86
C PHE A 837 -6.05 34.85 -7.47
N VAL A 838 -5.34 33.75 -7.23
CA VAL A 838 -4.50 33.52 -6.05
C VAL A 838 -3.04 33.55 -6.50
N GLY A 839 -2.38 34.67 -6.28
CA GLY A 839 -0.97 34.90 -6.63
C GLY A 839 -0.04 34.89 -5.43
N PHE A 840 1.27 34.92 -5.72
CA PHE A 840 2.31 35.02 -4.71
C PHE A 840 3.41 35.99 -5.14
N LYS A 841 3.78 36.91 -4.24
CA LYS A 841 4.95 37.77 -4.41
C LYS A 841 6.13 37.19 -3.64
N GLY A 842 7.17 36.75 -4.34
CA GLY A 842 8.41 36.28 -3.71
C GLY A 842 9.43 35.73 -4.71
N SER A 843 10.49 35.09 -4.19
CA SER A 843 11.64 34.61 -4.98
C SER A 843 11.42 33.28 -5.73
N PHE A 844 10.19 32.74 -5.70
CA PHE A 844 9.79 31.51 -6.36
C PHE A 844 8.28 31.53 -6.65
N ARG A 845 7.82 30.66 -7.55
CA ARG A 845 6.40 30.43 -7.83
C ARG A 845 5.90 29.21 -7.03
N PRO A 846 5.00 29.38 -6.04
CA PRO A 846 4.33 28.27 -5.39
C PRO A 846 3.48 27.48 -6.39
N THR A 847 3.32 26.18 -6.16
CA THR A 847 2.53 25.29 -7.04
C THR A 847 1.05 25.59 -7.04
N TRP A 848 0.56 26.24 -5.98
CA TRP A 848 -0.84 26.58 -5.78
C TRP A 848 -1.25 27.92 -6.42
N VAL A 849 -0.37 28.61 -7.16
CA VAL A 849 -0.77 29.86 -7.84
C VAL A 849 -1.80 29.55 -8.93
N THR A 850 -3.00 30.10 -8.81
CA THR A 850 -4.16 29.75 -9.64
C THR A 850 -4.85 30.99 -10.16
N LEU A 851 -5.22 30.98 -11.45
CA LEU A 851 -6.03 32.00 -12.10
C LEU A 851 -7.25 31.33 -12.73
N ASP A 852 -8.44 31.76 -12.32
CA ASP A 852 -9.70 31.38 -12.94
C ASP A 852 -10.31 32.57 -13.68
N THR A 853 -10.78 32.37 -14.91
CA THR A 853 -11.38 33.43 -15.71
C THR A 853 -12.41 32.88 -16.70
N GLU A 854 -13.65 33.37 -16.60
CA GLU A 854 -14.76 33.01 -17.48
C GLU A 854 -15.59 34.24 -17.89
N ASP A 855 -16.57 34.05 -18.78
CA ASP A 855 -17.42 35.15 -19.27
C ASP A 855 -18.55 35.52 -18.29
N HIS A 856 -18.98 34.59 -17.43
CA HIS A 856 -20.17 34.77 -16.59
C HIS A 856 -19.91 34.57 -15.09
N HIS A 857 -19.00 33.67 -14.73
CA HIS A 857 -18.72 33.28 -13.34
C HIS A 857 -17.27 32.82 -13.20
N ALA A 858 -16.50 33.46 -12.32
CA ALA A 858 -15.17 32.97 -11.94
C ALA A 858 -15.14 32.75 -10.43
N LYS A 859 -14.68 31.58 -10.01
CA LYS A 859 -14.67 31.17 -8.61
C LYS A 859 -13.41 30.37 -8.29
N ILE A 860 -12.71 30.83 -7.26
CA ILE A 860 -11.64 30.06 -6.64
C ILE A 860 -12.05 29.75 -5.21
N PHE A 861 -12.07 28.46 -4.89
CA PHE A 861 -12.02 27.98 -3.52
C PHE A 861 -10.69 27.28 -3.35
N GLN A 862 -9.82 27.83 -2.52
CA GLN A 862 -8.46 27.34 -2.38
C GLN A 862 -8.00 27.52 -0.95
N VAL A 863 -7.02 26.74 -0.52
CA VAL A 863 -6.39 26.93 0.78
C VAL A 863 -4.88 27.01 0.61
N VAL A 864 -4.28 28.00 1.26
CA VAL A 864 -2.88 28.35 1.06
C VAL A 864 -2.07 27.92 2.29
N PRO A 865 -0.99 27.13 2.14
CA PRO A 865 -0.14 26.76 3.26
C PRO A 865 0.65 27.98 3.76
N VAL A 866 0.64 28.19 5.07
CA VAL A 866 1.36 29.25 5.77
C VAL A 866 2.24 28.59 6.84
N PRO A 867 3.57 28.85 6.87
CA PRO A 867 4.31 29.76 6.01
C PRO A 867 4.49 29.22 4.58
N VAL A 868 4.48 30.12 3.61
CA VAL A 868 4.79 29.84 2.21
C VAL A 868 6.28 29.57 2.09
N VAL A 869 6.65 28.33 1.76
CA VAL A 869 8.05 27.89 1.65
C VAL A 869 8.38 27.39 0.26
N ARG A 870 9.61 27.67 -0.21
CA ARG A 870 10.12 27.21 -1.51
C ARG A 870 10.31 25.70 -1.48
N LYS A 871 9.40 24.94 -2.09
CA LYS A 871 9.59 23.51 -2.28
C LYS A 871 10.63 23.27 -3.38
N LYS A 872 11.68 22.51 -3.08
CA LYS A 872 12.57 21.98 -4.12
C LYS A 872 11.75 20.94 -4.89
N LYS A 873 11.66 21.07 -6.22
CA LYS A 873 11.22 19.94 -7.05
C LYS A 873 12.15 18.77 -6.71
N LEU A 874 11.57 17.66 -6.27
CA LEU A 874 12.30 16.41 -6.08
C LEU A 874 12.69 15.83 -7.44
#